data_AF-A0A3Q3M1S9-F1
#
_entry.id   AF-A0A3Q3M1S9-F1
#
_cell.length_a   1.000
_cell.length_b   1.000
_cell.length_c   1.000
_cell.angle_alpha   90.00
_cell.angle_beta   90.00
_cell.angle_gamma   90.00
#
_symmetry.space_group_name_H-M   'P 1'
#
loop_
_entity.id
_entity.type
_entity.pdbx_description
1 polymer ?
#
loop_
_entity_poly.entity_id
_entity_poly.type
_entity_poly.pdbx_seq_one_letter_code
_entity_poly.pdbx_strand_id
1 'polypeptide(L)'
;TCKIISSTSRLMCYYNSKAEGRPAVGKFRVSDIDPNKCTHLIFAFSDIRKNELVPTAVNDVQQYIEFNALKQRNPLLKTLLAVGGEKFGTEKFRTMAGSQENREVFIKSVIKLLRAINFDGLNLDWRYPAEEDKQIFTKLCKELETAFVDEGTSNNQERLILATSVSAEKSTIDAGYDVKHIAMHLDFINVLTFDFHGPWESVTAHHSPLFQGSQDTGDAIYSNTAFALEYWRDQGAPEEKLNMGFGAFGRAFYLSSSSSAVGAPASGPGDDGCFTGEEGFWAYYETCHYLGGVQTHFISDQKVPYATTYSQWVGFDDTTSINTKINYLKANKFGGAFVWSLDLDDFTGQFCNQGKCPFVSQLHNLLVPGKQLIKNCPYLKKKKNSISESTFLVQLLEIKESQNSCVCSEGPGLYPNPSDPHSYYNCDNFGVAHHQVCPPSLVFRDSCKCCDFSTTETSHPKTTTTTASGSGGLCSEGPGLYPNPSDPHSYYNCDNFGVAHHQVCPPSLVFRDSCKCCDFSTTETSQPKTTTTSPPTTTTAAPTTTTAAPTTTTTAPTTTTALPTTTTAVPTTTTAAPTTTTAAPTTTTAAPTTTTALPTTTTAAPTTTTALPTTTTAAPTTTTAAPTTTTAAPTTTTAAPTTTTAALQQPQLPLQQPQLPLQQPQLPLLQPQLPLQQPQLLLQQPQLLLQQPQHQAL
;
A
#
# COMPACT_ATOMS: atom_id res chain seq x y z
N THR A 1 11.55 34.16 -3.27
CA THR A 1 11.93 32.89 -2.61
C THR A 1 10.86 32.51 -1.61
N CYS A 2 9.94 31.61 -1.96
CA CYS A 2 9.02 31.06 -0.97
C CYS A 2 9.80 29.99 -0.20
N LYS A 3 10.18 30.26 1.06
CA LYS A 3 10.67 29.21 1.94
C LYS A 3 9.49 28.27 2.19
N ILE A 4 9.58 27.03 1.69
CA ILE A 4 8.76 25.95 2.23
C ILE A 4 9.16 25.85 3.70
N ILE A 5 8.30 26.36 4.59
CA ILE A 5 8.35 25.98 5.99
C ILE A 5 8.14 24.47 5.97
N SER A 6 9.13 23.70 6.45
CA SER A 6 9.02 22.24 6.50
C SER A 6 7.76 21.88 7.29
N SER A 7 6.70 21.57 6.55
CA SER A 7 5.39 21.29 7.10
C SER A 7 5.24 19.78 7.08
N THR A 8 5.43 19.17 8.25
CA THR A 8 5.05 17.78 8.55
C THR A 8 3.53 17.63 8.43
N SER A 9 3.05 17.63 7.19
CA SER A 9 1.63 17.77 6.85
C SER A 9 1.22 16.99 5.60
N ARG A 10 2.15 16.32 4.91
CA ARG A 10 1.78 15.39 3.83
C ARG A 10 1.13 14.15 4.46
N LEU A 11 -0.02 13.77 3.91
CA LEU A 11 -0.63 12.47 4.14
C LEU A 11 -0.94 11.86 2.77
N MET A 12 -0.16 10.86 2.38
CA MET A 12 -0.33 10.15 1.11
C MET A 12 -1.07 8.83 1.36
N CYS A 13 -2.14 8.55 0.62
CA CYS A 13 -2.97 7.38 0.89
C CYS A 13 -3.04 6.46 -0.34
N TYR A 14 -2.67 5.20 -0.17
CA TYR A 14 -2.78 4.20 -1.23
C TYR A 14 -4.23 3.73 -1.39
N TYR A 15 -4.71 3.71 -2.63
CA TYR A 15 -5.92 2.99 -3.06
C TYR A 15 -5.49 1.70 -3.75
N ASN A 16 -5.77 0.55 -3.14
CA ASN A 16 -5.53 -0.75 -3.76
C ASN A 16 -6.73 -1.13 -4.64
N SER A 17 -6.59 -1.05 -5.97
CA SER A 17 -7.69 -1.37 -6.90
C SER A 17 -8.19 -2.80 -6.80
N LYS A 18 -7.36 -3.74 -6.29
CA LYS A 18 -7.77 -5.14 -6.06
C LYS A 18 -8.78 -5.28 -4.93
N ALA A 19 -8.92 -4.29 -4.04
CA ALA A 19 -9.91 -4.29 -2.98
C ALA A 19 -11.36 -4.23 -3.52
N GLU A 20 -11.57 -3.86 -4.79
CA GLU A 20 -12.89 -3.97 -5.40
C GLU A 20 -13.35 -5.45 -5.54
N GLY A 21 -12.39 -6.40 -5.57
CA GLY A 21 -12.65 -7.84 -5.64
C GLY A 21 -12.97 -8.51 -4.30
N ARG A 22 -12.87 -7.81 -3.16
CA ARG A 22 -13.13 -8.40 -1.84
C ARG A 22 -14.62 -8.76 -1.63
N PRO A 23 -14.93 -9.76 -0.80
CA PRO A 23 -16.30 -10.15 -0.49
C PRO A 23 -17.01 -9.12 0.40
N ALA A 24 -18.34 -9.06 0.25
CA ALA A 24 -19.26 -8.35 1.13
C ALA A 24 -18.81 -6.91 1.48
N VAL A 25 -18.71 -6.59 2.77
CA VAL A 25 -18.37 -5.26 3.30
C VAL A 25 -16.88 -4.91 3.23
N GLY A 26 -16.01 -5.86 2.87
CA GLY A 26 -14.60 -5.57 2.60
C GLY A 26 -14.33 -4.97 1.21
N LYS A 27 -15.36 -4.93 0.34
CA LYS A 27 -15.26 -4.34 -1.00
C LYS A 27 -15.06 -2.83 -0.92
N PHE A 28 -13.96 -2.34 -1.47
CA PHE A 28 -13.62 -0.91 -1.52
C PHE A 28 -13.51 -0.42 -2.98
N ARG A 29 -14.12 0.71 -3.29
CA ARG A 29 -14.09 1.38 -4.61
C ARG A 29 -13.57 2.81 -4.50
N VAL A 30 -13.27 3.40 -5.66
CA VAL A 30 -12.99 4.85 -5.79
C VAL A 30 -14.10 5.71 -5.15
N SER A 31 -15.36 5.30 -5.26
CA SER A 31 -16.52 6.01 -4.69
C SER A 31 -16.55 6.07 -3.16
N ASP A 32 -15.86 5.14 -2.48
CA ASP A 32 -15.79 5.09 -1.01
C ASP A 32 -14.74 6.06 -0.44
N ILE A 33 -13.90 6.65 -1.30
CA ILE A 33 -12.84 7.59 -0.90
C ILE A 33 -13.44 8.96 -0.56
N ASP A 34 -13.18 9.46 0.66
CA ASP A 34 -13.31 10.87 0.99
C ASP A 34 -12.06 11.65 0.55
N PRO A 35 -12.16 12.50 -0.50
CA PRO A 35 -11.02 13.19 -1.07
C PRO A 35 -10.45 14.29 -0.18
N ASN A 36 -11.06 14.57 0.97
CA ASN A 36 -10.57 15.55 1.94
C ASN A 36 -9.66 14.92 3.01
N LYS A 37 -9.61 13.59 3.13
CA LYS A 37 -8.82 12.90 4.17
C LYS A 37 -7.31 12.94 3.91
N CYS A 38 -6.90 12.96 2.65
CA CYS A 38 -5.49 12.84 2.27
C CYS A 38 -5.06 14.05 1.43
N THR A 39 -3.78 14.43 1.52
CA THR A 39 -3.23 15.48 0.65
C THR A 39 -2.81 14.92 -0.71
N HIS A 40 -2.43 13.64 -0.74
CA HIS A 40 -2.16 12.89 -1.96
C HIS A 40 -2.91 11.56 -1.92
N LEU A 41 -3.47 11.12 -3.06
CA LEU A 41 -3.91 9.74 -3.26
C LEU A 41 -2.96 9.06 -4.26
N ILE A 42 -2.65 7.78 -4.03
CA ILE A 42 -1.80 6.98 -4.91
C ILE A 42 -2.60 5.76 -5.37
N PHE A 43 -2.84 5.65 -6.68
CA PHE A 43 -3.52 4.49 -7.27
C PHE A 43 -2.54 3.32 -7.39
N ALA A 44 -2.81 2.22 -6.68
CA ALA A 44 -2.04 0.97 -6.74
C ALA A 44 -2.84 -0.10 -7.51
N PHE A 45 -2.39 -0.59 -8.68
CA PHE A 45 -1.15 -0.26 -9.41
C PHE A 45 -1.42 -0.23 -10.93
N SER A 46 -0.42 0.25 -11.67
CA SER A 46 -0.23 0.06 -13.12
C SER A 46 0.84 -1.01 -13.39
N ASP A 47 1.06 -1.33 -14.66
CA ASP A 47 1.99 -2.36 -15.15
C ASP A 47 3.05 -1.79 -16.11
N ILE A 48 4.11 -2.57 -16.35
CA ILE A 48 5.12 -2.32 -17.37
C ILE A 48 5.03 -3.43 -18.42
N ARG A 49 4.71 -3.08 -19.67
CA ARG A 49 4.71 -4.03 -20.80
C ARG A 49 5.44 -3.42 -22.00
N LYS A 50 6.39 -4.16 -22.57
CA LYS A 50 7.28 -3.67 -23.66
C LYS A 50 7.98 -2.34 -23.30
N ASN A 51 8.38 -2.19 -22.04
CA ASN A 51 8.96 -0.99 -21.45
C ASN A 51 8.01 0.23 -21.40
N GLU A 52 6.72 0.09 -21.71
CA GLU A 52 5.73 1.17 -21.54
C GLU A 52 4.97 1.03 -20.22
N LEU A 53 4.64 2.16 -19.58
CA LEU A 53 3.68 2.26 -18.48
C LEU A 53 2.27 2.06 -19.04
N VAL A 54 1.55 1.07 -18.52
CA VAL A 54 0.24 0.66 -19.03
C VAL A 54 -0.72 0.29 -17.88
N PRO A 55 -2.05 0.37 -18.07
CA PRO A 55 -3.00 -0.13 -17.09
C PRO A 55 -2.85 -1.66 -16.88
N THR A 56 -3.20 -2.19 -15.70
CA THR A 56 -3.14 -3.65 -15.47
C THR A 56 -4.22 -4.37 -16.27
N ALA A 57 -5.42 -3.79 -16.33
CA ALA A 57 -6.56 -4.23 -17.13
C ALA A 57 -7.26 -3.04 -17.82
N VAL A 58 -8.13 -3.31 -18.81
CA VAL A 58 -8.79 -2.25 -19.61
C VAL A 58 -9.73 -1.40 -18.75
N ASN A 59 -10.43 -2.01 -17.79
CA ASN A 59 -11.33 -1.33 -16.86
C ASN A 59 -10.61 -0.39 -15.87
N ASP A 60 -9.29 -0.53 -15.68
CA ASP A 60 -8.51 0.41 -14.87
C ASP A 60 -8.55 1.83 -15.44
N VAL A 61 -8.67 2.00 -16.76
CA VAL A 61 -8.76 3.33 -17.39
C VAL A 61 -9.96 4.11 -16.87
N GLN A 62 -11.11 3.45 -16.73
CA GLN A 62 -12.32 4.06 -16.18
C GLN A 62 -12.14 4.38 -14.69
N GLN A 63 -11.56 3.46 -13.91
CA GLN A 63 -11.22 3.72 -12.50
C GLN A 63 -10.22 4.89 -12.36
N TYR A 64 -9.24 5.03 -13.25
CA TYR A 64 -8.30 6.15 -13.26
C TYR A 64 -9.03 7.48 -13.51
N ILE A 65 -10.00 7.52 -14.44
CA ILE A 65 -10.81 8.72 -14.71
C ILE A 65 -11.61 9.11 -13.45
N GLU A 66 -12.31 8.17 -12.83
CA GLU A 66 -13.08 8.38 -11.60
C GLU A 66 -12.19 8.82 -10.43
N PHE A 67 -11.02 8.20 -10.27
CA PHE A 67 -10.06 8.51 -9.23
C PHE A 67 -9.49 9.92 -9.38
N ASN A 68 -9.21 10.36 -10.61
CA ASN A 68 -8.78 11.73 -10.88
C ASN A 68 -9.94 12.73 -10.79
N ALA A 69 -11.20 12.30 -10.98
CA ALA A 69 -12.39 13.13 -10.76
C ALA A 69 -12.62 13.48 -9.27
N LEU A 70 -12.02 12.76 -8.32
CA LEU A 70 -12.01 13.13 -6.89
C LEU A 70 -11.47 14.55 -6.65
N LYS A 71 -10.56 15.05 -7.51
CA LYS A 71 -10.04 16.43 -7.47
C LYS A 71 -11.11 17.50 -7.76
N GLN A 72 -12.27 17.12 -8.31
CA GLN A 72 -13.41 18.04 -8.45
C GLN A 72 -14.07 18.36 -7.09
N ARG A 73 -14.04 17.41 -6.15
CA ARG A 73 -14.52 17.56 -4.77
C ARG A 73 -13.47 18.20 -3.85
N ASN A 74 -12.18 17.98 -4.12
CA ASN A 74 -11.07 18.66 -3.44
C ASN A 74 -10.01 19.13 -4.46
N PRO A 75 -10.05 20.39 -4.93
CA PRO A 75 -9.09 20.92 -5.92
C PRO A 75 -7.64 21.04 -5.43
N LEU A 76 -7.37 20.85 -4.13
CA LEU A 76 -6.01 20.82 -3.57
C LEU A 76 -5.43 19.41 -3.51
N LEU A 77 -6.24 18.38 -3.73
CA LEU A 77 -5.80 16.99 -3.75
C LEU A 77 -4.87 16.75 -4.95
N LYS A 78 -3.79 16.00 -4.71
CA LYS A 78 -2.92 15.48 -5.76
C LYS A 78 -3.12 13.97 -5.94
N THR A 79 -3.05 13.48 -7.16
CA THR A 79 -3.23 12.07 -7.52
C THR A 79 -1.98 11.55 -8.23
N LEU A 80 -1.42 10.44 -7.75
CA LEU A 80 -0.29 9.74 -8.38
C LEU A 80 -0.74 8.35 -8.84
N LEU A 81 -0.12 7.84 -9.90
CA LEU A 81 -0.24 6.44 -10.31
C LEU A 81 1.01 5.68 -9.84
N ALA A 82 0.83 4.57 -9.12
CA ALA A 82 1.94 3.71 -8.74
C ALA A 82 2.18 2.59 -9.77
N VAL A 83 3.44 2.23 -9.97
CA VAL A 83 3.87 1.08 -10.78
C VAL A 83 4.80 0.21 -9.96
N GLY A 84 4.60 -1.11 -10.00
CA GLY A 84 5.35 -2.07 -9.18
C GLY A 84 4.51 -2.68 -8.06
N GLY A 85 5.08 -2.70 -6.85
CA GLY A 85 4.53 -3.38 -5.68
C GLY A 85 5.13 -4.78 -5.48
N GLU A 86 4.92 -5.35 -4.30
CA GLU A 86 5.47 -6.64 -3.87
C GLU A 86 5.25 -7.78 -4.89
N LYS A 87 3.99 -7.99 -5.32
CA LYS A 87 3.61 -9.09 -6.22
C LYS A 87 3.92 -8.80 -7.72
N PHE A 88 4.77 -7.81 -8.02
CA PHE A 88 5.16 -7.40 -9.39
C PHE A 88 6.44 -8.08 -9.92
N GLY A 89 7.37 -8.40 -9.00
CA GLY A 89 8.71 -8.88 -9.34
C GLY A 89 9.67 -7.79 -9.87
N THR A 90 10.96 -8.12 -9.95
CA THR A 90 12.04 -7.17 -10.31
C THR A 90 12.34 -7.13 -11.81
N GLU A 91 12.19 -8.25 -12.53
CA GLU A 91 12.67 -8.41 -13.91
C GLU A 91 12.07 -7.42 -14.93
N LYS A 92 10.81 -7.01 -14.72
CA LYS A 92 10.17 -5.95 -15.53
C LYS A 92 10.87 -4.60 -15.37
N PHE A 93 11.23 -4.24 -14.13
CA PHE A 93 12.00 -3.02 -13.85
C PHE A 93 13.42 -3.13 -14.40
N ARG A 94 14.10 -4.26 -14.22
CA ARG A 94 15.45 -4.51 -14.77
C ARG A 94 15.50 -4.35 -16.28
N THR A 95 14.56 -4.98 -16.98
CA THR A 95 14.45 -4.89 -18.44
C THR A 95 14.20 -3.45 -18.91
N MET A 96 13.25 -2.76 -18.26
CA MET A 96 12.89 -1.38 -18.61
C MET A 96 14.02 -0.39 -18.29
N ALA A 97 14.69 -0.54 -17.15
CA ALA A 97 15.70 0.40 -16.71
C ALA A 97 17.10 0.13 -17.31
N GLY A 98 17.37 -1.10 -17.75
CA GLY A 98 18.69 -1.58 -18.15
C GLY A 98 19.36 -0.90 -19.36
N SER A 99 18.59 -0.24 -20.24
CA SER A 99 19.14 0.53 -21.38
C SER A 99 18.54 1.93 -21.44
N GLN A 100 19.24 2.87 -22.08
CA GLN A 100 18.73 4.25 -22.24
C GLN A 100 17.47 4.26 -23.10
N GLU A 101 17.47 3.49 -24.19
CA GLU A 101 16.35 3.38 -25.12
C GLU A 101 15.09 2.86 -24.42
N ASN A 102 15.24 1.86 -23.55
CA ASN A 102 14.13 1.31 -22.77
C ASN A 102 13.60 2.32 -21.75
N ARG A 103 14.47 3.06 -21.06
CA ARG A 103 14.07 4.15 -20.15
C ARG A 103 13.38 5.28 -20.89
N GLU A 104 13.86 5.66 -22.06
CA GLU A 104 13.22 6.68 -22.90
C GLU A 104 11.80 6.27 -23.35
N VAL A 105 11.59 5.01 -23.75
CA VAL A 105 10.25 4.47 -24.06
C VAL A 105 9.35 4.57 -22.83
N PHE A 106 9.84 4.13 -21.66
CA PHE A 106 9.11 4.21 -20.41
C PHE A 106 8.72 5.65 -20.06
N ILE A 107 9.68 6.56 -19.98
CA ILE A 107 9.47 7.97 -19.64
C ILE A 107 8.45 8.64 -20.58
N LYS A 108 8.54 8.39 -21.90
CA LYS A 108 7.58 8.92 -22.89
C LYS A 108 6.17 8.36 -22.65
N SER A 109 6.04 7.07 -22.36
CA SER A 109 4.75 6.43 -22.06
C SER A 109 4.12 6.90 -20.73
N VAL A 110 4.95 7.10 -19.69
CA VAL A 110 4.57 7.67 -18.39
C VAL A 110 3.93 9.03 -18.58
N ILE A 111 4.66 9.97 -19.21
CA ILE A 111 4.17 11.33 -19.46
C ILE A 111 2.85 11.31 -20.23
N LYS A 112 2.78 10.50 -21.30
CA LYS A 112 1.60 10.34 -22.14
C LYS A 112 0.38 9.87 -21.36
N LEU A 113 0.52 8.81 -20.53
CA LEU A 113 -0.59 8.25 -19.77
C LEU A 113 -1.05 9.18 -18.64
N LEU A 114 -0.11 9.72 -17.85
CA LEU A 114 -0.44 10.58 -16.71
C LEU A 114 -1.14 11.87 -17.15
N ARG A 115 -0.65 12.53 -18.20
CA ARG A 115 -1.29 13.73 -18.74
C ARG A 115 -2.65 13.43 -19.39
N ALA A 116 -2.80 12.30 -20.07
CA ALA A 116 -4.07 11.91 -20.71
C ALA A 116 -5.21 11.71 -19.70
N ILE A 117 -4.91 11.16 -18.52
CA ILE A 117 -5.93 10.85 -17.48
C ILE A 117 -5.83 11.81 -16.28
N ASN A 118 -5.12 12.93 -16.44
CA ASN A 118 -5.01 14.01 -15.46
C ASN A 118 -4.47 13.56 -14.08
N PHE A 119 -3.53 12.62 -14.04
CA PHE A 119 -2.70 12.36 -12.85
C PHE A 119 -1.68 13.49 -12.66
N ASP A 120 -1.36 13.80 -11.40
CA ASP A 120 -0.34 14.80 -11.05
C ASP A 120 1.07 14.20 -10.89
N GLY A 121 1.26 12.88 -10.95
CA GLY A 121 2.58 12.27 -10.83
C GLY A 121 2.65 10.73 -10.85
N LEU A 122 3.88 10.22 -10.67
CA LEU A 122 4.24 8.81 -10.66
C LEU A 122 4.79 8.40 -9.27
N ASN A 123 4.44 7.21 -8.79
CA ASN A 123 5.14 6.55 -7.69
C ASN A 123 5.82 5.26 -8.16
N LEU A 124 7.15 5.23 -8.16
CA LEU A 124 7.93 4.02 -8.45
C LEU A 124 7.95 3.10 -7.22
N ASP A 125 7.46 1.86 -7.35
CA ASP A 125 7.45 0.87 -6.27
C ASP A 125 8.21 -0.41 -6.70
N TRP A 126 9.49 -0.25 -7.06
CA TRP A 126 10.37 -1.38 -7.37
C TRP A 126 10.80 -2.05 -6.06
N ARG A 127 10.26 -3.26 -5.81
CA ARG A 127 10.60 -4.10 -4.65
C ARG A 127 11.43 -5.34 -5.04
N TYR A 128 12.75 -5.33 -4.88
CA TYR A 128 13.64 -4.19 -4.64
C TYR A 128 14.77 -4.20 -5.69
N PRO A 129 15.38 -3.04 -6.04
CA PRO A 129 16.63 -3.04 -6.78
C PRO A 129 17.71 -3.76 -5.97
N ALA A 130 18.53 -4.59 -6.61
CA ALA A 130 19.70 -5.22 -6.02
C ALA A 130 20.98 -4.38 -6.24
N GLU A 131 22.14 -4.90 -5.86
CA GLU A 131 23.43 -4.20 -5.96
C GLU A 131 23.76 -3.81 -7.42
N GLU A 132 23.50 -4.71 -8.36
CA GLU A 132 23.64 -4.49 -9.81
C GLU A 132 22.65 -3.44 -10.36
N ASP A 133 21.52 -3.24 -9.69
CA ASP A 133 20.45 -2.34 -10.13
C ASP A 133 20.61 -0.90 -9.59
N LYS A 134 21.39 -0.71 -8.51
CA LYS A 134 21.51 0.57 -7.78
C LYS A 134 21.75 1.79 -8.69
N GLN A 135 22.75 1.69 -9.56
CA GLN A 135 23.14 2.79 -10.46
C GLN A 135 22.15 2.96 -11.63
N ILE A 136 21.41 1.90 -11.97
CA ILE A 136 20.37 1.92 -13.00
C ILE A 136 19.12 2.62 -12.46
N PHE A 137 18.70 2.31 -11.23
CA PHE A 137 17.58 2.99 -10.56
C PHE A 137 17.83 4.49 -10.37
N THR A 138 19.09 4.86 -10.05
CA THR A 138 19.49 6.27 -9.94
C THR A 138 19.38 7.03 -11.26
N LYS A 139 19.80 6.41 -12.38
CA LYS A 139 19.62 6.99 -13.72
C LYS A 139 18.14 7.15 -14.07
N LEU A 140 17.31 6.14 -13.79
CA LEU A 140 15.87 6.21 -14.01
C LEU A 140 15.21 7.38 -13.26
N CYS A 141 15.54 7.58 -11.98
CA CYS A 141 15.01 8.70 -11.20
C CYS A 141 15.40 10.05 -11.80
N LYS A 142 16.67 10.21 -12.18
CA LYS A 142 17.20 11.43 -12.81
C LYS A 142 16.55 11.75 -14.16
N GLU A 143 16.40 10.73 -15.01
CA GLU A 143 15.85 10.91 -16.36
C GLU A 143 14.33 11.19 -16.32
N LEU A 144 13.59 10.57 -15.38
CA LEU A 144 12.20 10.92 -15.09
C LEU A 144 12.05 12.36 -14.60
N GLU A 145 12.84 12.79 -13.62
CA GLU A 145 12.81 14.18 -13.12
C GLU A 145 13.09 15.18 -14.25
N THR A 146 14.16 14.95 -15.02
CA THR A 146 14.55 15.80 -16.16
C THR A 146 13.41 15.93 -17.16
N ALA A 147 12.82 14.81 -17.59
CA ALA A 147 11.74 14.81 -18.56
C ALA A 147 10.44 15.45 -18.01
N PHE A 148 10.15 15.32 -16.72
CA PHE A 148 9.02 15.98 -16.08
C PHE A 148 9.22 17.50 -15.99
N VAL A 149 10.44 17.98 -15.70
CA VAL A 149 10.81 19.40 -15.72
C VAL A 149 10.66 19.97 -17.13
N ASP A 150 11.21 19.29 -18.13
CA ASP A 150 11.20 19.74 -19.53
C ASP A 150 9.77 19.80 -20.08
N GLU A 151 8.95 18.78 -19.82
CA GLU A 151 7.57 18.70 -20.27
C GLU A 151 6.69 19.77 -19.61
N GLY A 152 6.76 19.90 -18.28
CA GLY A 152 5.98 20.92 -17.56
C GLY A 152 6.34 22.33 -18.00
N THR A 153 7.63 22.61 -18.20
CA THR A 153 8.12 23.90 -18.69
C THR A 153 7.66 24.18 -20.13
N SER A 154 7.81 23.21 -21.03
CA SER A 154 7.46 23.35 -22.46
C SER A 154 5.96 23.54 -22.69
N ASN A 155 5.13 22.88 -21.88
CA ASN A 155 3.67 22.94 -21.97
C ASN A 155 3.05 24.05 -21.10
N ASN A 156 3.85 24.79 -20.31
CA ASN A 156 3.39 25.73 -19.28
C ASN A 156 2.35 25.08 -18.33
N GLN A 157 2.70 23.90 -17.82
CA GLN A 157 1.93 23.10 -16.87
C GLN A 157 2.72 22.89 -15.58
N GLU A 158 2.01 22.55 -14.50
CA GLU A 158 2.67 22.11 -13.25
C GLU A 158 3.43 20.81 -13.51
N ARG A 159 4.70 20.75 -13.09
CA ARG A 159 5.57 19.57 -13.24
C ARG A 159 4.92 18.35 -12.56
N LEU A 160 5.00 17.19 -13.22
CA LEU A 160 4.59 15.92 -12.63
C LEU A 160 5.44 15.59 -11.40
N ILE A 161 4.79 15.17 -10.32
CA ILE A 161 5.42 14.72 -9.08
C ILE A 161 6.10 13.36 -9.33
N LEU A 162 7.33 13.19 -8.82
CA LEU A 162 8.02 11.91 -8.82
C LEU A 162 8.24 11.43 -7.38
N ALA A 163 7.52 10.38 -6.99
CA ALA A 163 7.69 9.70 -5.70
C ALA A 163 8.24 8.28 -5.90
N THR A 164 8.73 7.68 -4.81
CA THR A 164 9.08 6.25 -4.79
C THR A 164 8.77 5.63 -3.44
N SER A 165 8.45 4.34 -3.46
CA SER A 165 8.34 3.48 -2.28
C SER A 165 9.65 2.70 -2.12
N VAL A 166 10.17 2.64 -0.90
CA VAL A 166 11.52 2.10 -0.62
C VAL A 166 11.53 1.25 0.65
N SER A 167 12.45 0.29 0.69
CA SER A 167 12.60 -0.59 1.86
C SER A 167 12.99 0.17 3.13
N ALA A 168 12.50 -0.30 4.27
CA ALA A 168 12.98 0.10 5.59
C ALA A 168 14.18 -0.75 6.08
N GLU A 169 14.44 -1.89 5.43
CA GLU A 169 15.46 -2.85 5.87
C GLU A 169 16.88 -2.43 5.48
N LYS A 170 17.77 -2.36 6.48
CA LYS A 170 19.14 -1.82 6.33
C LYS A 170 19.91 -2.49 5.19
N SER A 171 19.89 -3.82 5.15
CA SER A 171 20.57 -4.63 4.12
C SER A 171 20.05 -4.35 2.71
N THR A 172 18.74 -4.11 2.58
CA THR A 172 18.10 -3.77 1.30
C THR A 172 18.40 -2.33 0.88
N ILE A 173 18.46 -1.40 1.84
CA ILE A 173 18.89 -0.01 1.62
C ILE A 173 20.33 0.01 1.08
N ASP A 174 21.24 -0.68 1.78
CA ASP A 174 22.66 -0.77 1.45
C ASP A 174 22.92 -1.46 0.11
N ALA A 175 22.14 -2.48 -0.25
CA ALA A 175 22.27 -3.14 -1.56
C ALA A 175 21.66 -2.31 -2.69
N GLY A 176 20.41 -1.87 -2.57
CA GLY A 176 19.61 -1.41 -3.71
C GLY A 176 19.71 0.08 -4.06
N TYR A 177 20.14 0.95 -3.12
CA TYR A 177 19.90 2.38 -3.25
C TYR A 177 21.19 3.23 -3.12
N ASP A 178 21.30 4.23 -4.00
CA ASP A 178 22.24 5.34 -3.87
C ASP A 178 21.46 6.52 -3.26
N VAL A 179 21.16 6.40 -1.96
CA VAL A 179 20.16 7.20 -1.23
C VAL A 179 20.32 8.70 -1.50
N LYS A 180 21.54 9.21 -1.35
CA LYS A 180 21.87 10.61 -1.58
C LYS A 180 21.53 11.09 -3.00
N HIS A 181 21.84 10.31 -4.03
CA HIS A 181 21.62 10.72 -5.41
C HIS A 181 20.17 10.55 -5.85
N ILE A 182 19.48 9.47 -5.46
CA ILE A 182 18.04 9.34 -5.75
C ILE A 182 17.23 10.45 -5.06
N ALA A 183 17.58 10.81 -3.83
CA ALA A 183 16.88 11.85 -3.07
C ALA A 183 17.05 13.27 -3.65
N MET A 184 18.01 13.49 -4.57
CA MET A 184 18.08 14.74 -5.34
C MET A 184 16.91 14.85 -6.32
N HIS A 185 16.59 13.76 -7.02
CA HIS A 185 15.66 13.70 -8.15
C HIS A 185 14.20 13.40 -7.77
N LEU A 186 13.97 12.87 -6.56
CA LEU A 186 12.65 12.52 -6.05
C LEU A 186 12.00 13.71 -5.33
N ASP A 187 10.69 13.90 -5.49
CA ASP A 187 9.91 14.83 -4.64
C ASP A 187 9.72 14.24 -3.24
N PHE A 188 9.26 12.99 -3.17
CA PHE A 188 8.88 12.29 -1.94
C PHE A 188 9.43 10.86 -1.90
N ILE A 189 9.79 10.39 -0.70
CA ILE A 189 10.29 9.05 -0.44
C ILE A 189 9.38 8.39 0.60
N ASN A 190 8.65 7.36 0.19
CA ASN A 190 7.73 6.59 1.01
C ASN A 190 8.48 5.38 1.61
N VAL A 191 9.03 5.51 2.82
CA VAL A 191 9.77 4.43 3.48
C VAL A 191 8.78 3.43 4.08
N LEU A 192 8.85 2.18 3.64
CA LEU A 192 7.94 1.09 4.02
C LEU A 192 8.24 0.59 5.46
N THR A 193 7.94 1.42 6.46
CA THR A 193 8.21 1.16 7.89
C THR A 193 7.17 0.22 8.53
N PHE A 194 6.89 -0.88 7.86
CA PHE A 194 6.03 -1.98 8.28
C PHE A 194 6.48 -3.26 7.58
N ASP A 195 6.00 -4.41 8.03
CA ASP A 195 6.49 -5.74 7.62
C ASP A 195 7.98 -5.99 7.97
N PHE A 196 8.46 -5.36 9.04
CA PHE A 196 9.73 -5.69 9.69
C PHE A 196 9.72 -7.13 10.24
N HIS A 197 8.56 -7.55 10.76
CA HIS A 197 8.33 -8.86 11.37
C HIS A 197 7.00 -9.43 10.89
N GLY A 198 6.88 -10.75 10.89
CA GLY A 198 5.69 -11.43 10.38
C GLY A 198 5.79 -12.96 10.39
N PRO A 199 4.74 -13.65 9.93
CA PRO A 199 4.57 -15.09 10.10
C PRO A 199 5.54 -15.99 9.30
N TRP A 200 6.49 -15.39 8.58
CA TRP A 200 7.67 -16.04 8.04
C TRP A 200 8.74 -16.33 9.12
N GLU A 201 8.59 -15.78 10.33
CA GLU A 201 9.45 -16.01 11.50
C GLU A 201 8.88 -17.08 12.44
N SER A 202 9.74 -17.73 13.22
CA SER A 202 9.38 -18.79 14.18
C SER A 202 8.99 -18.27 15.58
N VAL A 203 8.95 -16.95 15.78
CA VAL A 203 8.56 -16.28 17.02
C VAL A 203 7.68 -15.09 16.71
N THR A 204 6.78 -14.74 17.62
CA THR A 204 5.91 -13.56 17.48
C THR A 204 6.70 -12.26 17.63
N ALA A 205 6.61 -11.38 16.64
CA ALA A 205 7.18 -10.04 16.72
C ALA A 205 6.28 -9.02 15.98
N HIS A 206 6.39 -7.74 16.35
CA HIS A 206 5.47 -6.71 15.88
C HIS A 206 5.87 -6.18 14.49
N HIS A 207 4.95 -6.14 13.53
CA HIS A 207 5.29 -5.83 12.12
C HIS A 207 5.77 -4.39 11.86
N SER A 208 5.41 -3.42 12.72
CA SER A 208 5.77 -2.00 12.59
C SER A 208 6.15 -1.38 13.94
N PRO A 209 7.23 -1.82 14.62
CA PRO A 209 7.62 -1.25 15.90
C PRO A 209 8.21 0.15 15.68
N LEU A 210 7.96 1.08 16.61
CA LEU A 210 8.52 2.44 16.49
C LEU A 210 10.02 2.44 16.82
N PHE A 211 10.40 1.80 17.91
CA PHE A 211 11.79 1.67 18.37
C PHE A 211 12.20 0.21 18.49
N GLN A 212 13.51 -0.03 18.60
CA GLN A 212 14.08 -1.32 19.00
C GLN A 212 13.45 -1.83 20.31
N GLY A 213 13.07 -3.11 20.33
CA GLY A 213 12.67 -3.86 21.51
C GLY A 213 13.87 -4.36 22.33
N SER A 214 13.67 -4.50 23.64
CA SER A 214 14.70 -4.95 24.60
C SER A 214 15.21 -6.38 24.38
N GLN A 215 14.52 -7.18 23.56
CA GLN A 215 14.91 -8.55 23.20
C GLN A 215 15.55 -8.64 21.80
N ASP A 216 15.57 -7.54 21.04
CA ASP A 216 16.07 -7.54 19.66
C ASP A 216 17.60 -7.67 19.67
N THR A 217 18.11 -8.60 18.87
CA THR A 217 19.55 -8.92 18.77
C THR A 217 19.94 -9.22 17.32
N GLY A 218 21.24 -9.18 17.03
CA GLY A 218 21.72 -9.33 15.65
C GLY A 218 21.20 -8.20 14.76
N ASP A 219 20.73 -8.52 13.56
CA ASP A 219 20.20 -7.53 12.61
C ASP A 219 18.80 -7.00 13.00
N ALA A 220 18.05 -7.70 13.85
CA ALA A 220 16.71 -7.26 14.28
C ALA A 220 16.73 -5.92 15.02
N ILE A 221 17.89 -5.49 15.56
CA ILE A 221 18.05 -4.17 16.18
C ILE A 221 17.80 -3.01 15.20
N TYR A 222 17.90 -3.27 13.89
CA TYR A 222 17.65 -2.32 12.81
C TYR A 222 16.19 -2.33 12.32
N SER A 223 15.43 -3.39 12.61
CA SER A 223 14.07 -3.63 12.08
C SER A 223 12.99 -2.84 12.83
N ASN A 224 13.15 -1.52 12.89
CA ASN A 224 12.19 -0.60 13.50
C ASN A 224 12.07 0.74 12.75
N THR A 225 10.93 1.40 12.91
CA THR A 225 10.53 2.63 12.20
C THR A 225 11.50 3.78 12.42
N ALA A 226 11.97 3.97 13.65
CA ALA A 226 12.89 5.05 14.00
C ALA A 226 14.23 4.86 13.31
N PHE A 227 14.85 3.68 13.47
CA PHE A 227 16.11 3.35 12.81
C PHE A 227 16.01 3.52 11.29
N ALA A 228 14.97 2.98 10.65
CA ALA A 228 14.83 3.06 9.20
C ALA A 228 14.78 4.50 8.68
N LEU A 229 13.99 5.38 9.28
CA LEU A 229 13.88 6.79 8.87
C LEU A 229 15.15 7.60 9.17
N GLU A 230 15.79 7.35 10.33
CA GLU A 230 17.06 7.96 10.68
C GLU A 230 18.17 7.49 9.73
N TYR A 231 18.21 6.22 9.37
CA TYR A 231 19.19 5.67 8.43
C TYR A 231 19.04 6.25 7.03
N TRP A 232 17.80 6.35 6.51
CA TRP A 232 17.53 7.02 5.23
C TRP A 232 18.01 8.49 5.23
N ARG A 233 17.77 9.22 6.32
CA ARG A 233 18.26 10.61 6.49
C ARG A 233 19.79 10.65 6.51
N ASP A 234 20.41 9.78 7.30
CA ASP A 234 21.86 9.79 7.54
C ASP A 234 22.66 9.27 6.31
N GLN A 235 22.04 8.45 5.45
CA GLN A 235 22.54 8.12 4.10
C GLN A 235 22.34 9.24 3.06
N GLY A 236 21.74 10.38 3.45
CA GLY A 236 21.72 11.62 2.68
C GLY A 236 20.37 12.00 2.06
N ALA A 237 19.26 11.36 2.44
CA ALA A 237 17.93 11.83 2.06
C ALA A 237 17.49 13.05 2.92
N PRO A 238 17.00 14.15 2.33
CA PRO A 238 16.47 15.27 3.11
C PRO A 238 15.26 14.84 3.96
N GLU A 239 15.25 15.21 5.25
CA GLU A 239 14.20 14.85 6.21
C GLU A 239 12.80 15.27 5.74
N GLU A 240 12.69 16.43 5.10
CA GLU A 240 11.44 16.95 4.53
C GLU A 240 10.94 16.16 3.29
N LYS A 241 11.74 15.27 2.70
CA LYS A 241 11.31 14.37 1.61
C LYS A 241 10.86 12.99 2.10
N LEU A 242 11.31 12.57 3.29
CA LEU A 242 10.94 11.28 3.89
C LEU A 242 9.50 11.30 4.40
N ASN A 243 8.74 10.25 4.09
CA ASN A 243 7.43 9.96 4.65
C ASN A 243 7.48 8.63 5.42
N MET A 244 6.95 8.63 6.64
CA MET A 244 6.78 7.42 7.45
C MET A 244 5.61 6.57 6.93
N GLY A 245 5.80 5.26 6.80
CA GLY A 245 4.76 4.31 6.42
C GLY A 245 3.95 3.83 7.62
N PHE A 246 2.62 3.83 7.47
CA PHE A 246 1.68 3.21 8.39
C PHE A 246 0.94 2.07 7.68
N GLY A 247 0.98 0.88 8.26
CA GLY A 247 0.12 -0.23 7.84
C GLY A 247 -1.23 -0.14 8.54
N ALA A 248 -2.32 -0.01 7.79
CA ALA A 248 -3.68 -0.11 8.32
C ALA A 248 -4.10 -1.58 8.50
N PHE A 249 -3.20 -2.40 9.03
CA PHE A 249 -3.30 -3.85 9.16
C PHE A 249 -2.40 -4.34 10.30
N GLY A 250 -2.55 -5.59 10.70
CA GLY A 250 -1.62 -6.30 11.58
C GLY A 250 -1.10 -7.59 10.94
N ARG A 251 0.04 -8.08 11.45
CA ARG A 251 0.54 -9.44 11.13
C ARG A 251 0.17 -10.38 12.27
N ALA A 252 -0.43 -11.51 11.91
CA ALA A 252 -0.95 -12.51 12.83
C ALA A 252 -0.19 -13.84 12.75
N PHE A 253 -0.04 -14.51 13.90
CA PHE A 253 0.72 -15.73 14.08
C PHE A 253 -0.11 -16.75 14.87
N TYR A 254 0.05 -18.05 14.57
CA TYR A 254 -0.35 -19.11 15.51
C TYR A 254 0.73 -19.33 16.57
N LEU A 255 0.33 -19.39 17.84
CA LEU A 255 1.21 -19.68 18.99
C LEU A 255 1.42 -21.18 19.16
N SER A 256 2.69 -21.60 19.27
CA SER A 256 3.10 -22.99 19.53
C SER A 256 3.03 -23.39 21.01
N SER A 257 2.66 -22.47 21.90
CA SER A 257 2.66 -22.68 23.35
C SER A 257 1.68 -21.74 24.05
N SER A 258 1.52 -21.86 25.38
CA SER A 258 0.77 -20.89 26.18
C SER A 258 1.51 -19.57 26.43
N SER A 259 2.73 -19.38 25.90
CA SER A 259 3.42 -18.10 25.94
C SER A 259 2.83 -17.17 24.89
N SER A 260 2.54 -15.92 25.27
CA SER A 260 1.87 -14.91 24.45
C SER A 260 2.61 -13.58 24.37
N ALA A 261 3.76 -13.45 25.05
CA ALA A 261 4.59 -12.25 24.99
C ALA A 261 5.32 -12.14 23.64
N VAL A 262 5.86 -10.96 23.33
CA VAL A 262 6.80 -10.77 22.21
C VAL A 262 7.96 -11.77 22.35
N GLY A 263 8.36 -12.40 21.26
CA GLY A 263 9.31 -13.52 21.24
C GLY A 263 8.73 -14.89 21.60
N ALA A 264 7.41 -15.03 21.81
CA ALA A 264 6.79 -16.34 22.04
C ALA A 264 6.92 -17.24 20.79
N PRO A 265 7.18 -18.55 20.94
CA PRO A 265 7.27 -19.47 19.81
C PRO A 265 5.97 -19.53 18.99
N ALA A 266 6.09 -19.36 17.67
CA ALA A 266 5.01 -19.45 16.71
C ALA A 266 5.12 -20.71 15.83
N SER A 267 4.01 -21.15 15.23
CA SER A 267 3.98 -22.31 14.32
C SER A 267 3.76 -21.92 12.85
N GLY A 268 3.47 -20.65 12.57
CA GLY A 268 3.21 -20.13 11.23
C GLY A 268 2.22 -18.95 11.26
N PRO A 269 1.64 -18.57 10.10
CA PRO A 269 0.63 -17.52 10.02
C PRO A 269 -0.60 -17.86 10.84
N GLY A 270 -1.22 -16.84 11.43
CA GLY A 270 -2.58 -16.94 11.98
C GLY A 270 -3.62 -17.17 10.86
N ASP A 271 -4.89 -17.32 11.25
CA ASP A 271 -6.00 -17.47 10.32
C ASP A 271 -6.07 -16.31 9.31
N ASP A 272 -6.67 -16.56 8.16
CA ASP A 272 -6.93 -15.54 7.16
C ASP A 272 -8.01 -14.55 7.62
N GLY A 273 -7.84 -13.29 7.26
CA GLY A 273 -8.90 -12.30 7.43
C GLY A 273 -10.11 -12.63 6.56
N CYS A 274 -11.33 -12.62 7.12
CA CYS A 274 -12.56 -13.05 6.44
C CYS A 274 -12.90 -12.24 5.17
N PHE A 275 -12.24 -11.11 4.94
CA PHE A 275 -12.42 -10.25 3.78
C PHE A 275 -11.11 -10.02 3.00
N THR A 276 -9.96 -10.04 3.67
CA THR A 276 -8.64 -9.96 3.00
C THR A 276 -8.23 -11.29 2.37
N GLY A 277 -8.58 -12.43 2.98
CA GLY A 277 -8.29 -13.78 2.49
C GLY A 277 -6.80 -14.11 2.45
N GLU A 278 -5.99 -13.50 3.33
CA GLU A 278 -4.53 -13.72 3.42
C GLU A 278 -4.18 -14.20 4.84
N GLU A 279 -3.65 -15.43 4.95
CA GLU A 279 -3.22 -16.02 6.23
C GLU A 279 -2.17 -15.13 6.92
N GLY A 280 -2.33 -14.90 8.23
CA GLY A 280 -1.40 -14.09 9.01
C GLY A 280 -1.41 -12.59 8.67
N PHE A 281 -2.43 -12.10 7.95
CA PHE A 281 -2.63 -10.69 7.63
C PHE A 281 -4.07 -10.29 7.93
N TRP A 282 -4.27 -9.38 8.88
CA TRP A 282 -5.59 -8.86 9.23
C TRP A 282 -5.66 -7.37 8.93
N ALA A 283 -6.64 -6.93 8.16
CA ALA A 283 -6.96 -5.50 8.02
C ALA A 283 -7.26 -4.87 9.39
N TYR A 284 -7.19 -3.55 9.51
CA TYR A 284 -7.53 -2.86 10.76
C TYR A 284 -8.96 -3.18 11.21
N TYR A 285 -9.91 -3.22 10.27
CA TYR A 285 -11.30 -3.60 10.56
C TYR A 285 -11.48 -5.08 10.95
N GLU A 286 -10.68 -6.00 10.39
CA GLU A 286 -10.65 -7.42 10.79
C GLU A 286 -10.06 -7.59 12.19
N THR A 287 -8.99 -6.84 12.48
CA THR A 287 -8.37 -6.78 13.80
C THR A 287 -9.37 -6.28 14.85
N CYS A 288 -10.11 -5.20 14.56
CA CYS A 288 -11.22 -4.74 15.41
C CYS A 288 -12.30 -5.81 15.62
N HIS A 289 -12.63 -6.58 14.57
CA HIS A 289 -13.65 -7.62 14.62
C HIS A 289 -13.22 -8.80 15.51
N TYR A 290 -12.05 -9.37 15.29
CA TYR A 290 -11.54 -10.53 16.03
C TYR A 290 -11.13 -10.22 17.47
N LEU A 291 -10.75 -8.97 17.75
CA LEU A 291 -10.40 -8.50 19.08
C LEU A 291 -11.60 -7.89 19.84
N GLY A 292 -12.83 -8.12 19.39
CA GLY A 292 -14.06 -7.61 20.04
C GLY A 292 -14.17 -8.04 21.50
N GLY A 293 -13.80 -7.15 22.43
CA GLY A 293 -13.77 -7.40 23.88
C GLY A 293 -12.49 -8.09 24.39
N VAL A 294 -11.50 -8.33 23.53
CA VAL A 294 -10.18 -8.88 23.89
C VAL A 294 -9.31 -7.77 24.50
N GLN A 295 -8.55 -8.10 25.54
CA GLN A 295 -7.60 -7.15 26.13
C GLN A 295 -6.38 -6.97 25.20
N THR A 296 -6.06 -5.72 24.88
CA THR A 296 -4.81 -5.36 24.21
C THR A 296 -3.67 -5.18 25.22
N HIS A 297 -2.45 -5.52 24.79
CA HIS A 297 -1.22 -5.34 25.52
C HIS A 297 -0.34 -4.31 24.81
N PHE A 298 0.49 -3.55 25.54
CA PHE A 298 1.35 -2.52 24.95
C PHE A 298 2.83 -2.83 25.12
N ILE A 299 3.54 -2.96 24.01
CA ILE A 299 4.98 -3.23 23.96
C ILE A 299 5.70 -1.93 24.32
N SER A 300 6.15 -1.84 25.58
CA SER A 300 6.48 -0.55 26.21
C SER A 300 7.77 0.09 25.72
N ASP A 301 8.72 -0.68 25.19
CA ASP A 301 9.92 -0.22 24.49
C ASP A 301 9.61 0.12 23.03
N GLN A 302 8.97 -0.79 22.28
CA GLN A 302 8.63 -0.62 20.86
C GLN A 302 7.49 0.40 20.57
N LYS A 303 6.69 0.81 21.58
CA LYS A 303 5.58 1.78 21.53
C LYS A 303 4.37 1.40 20.65
N VAL A 304 4.04 0.12 20.62
CA VAL A 304 3.00 -0.46 19.76
C VAL A 304 2.18 -1.52 20.51
N PRO A 305 0.89 -1.71 20.19
CA PRO A 305 0.09 -2.74 20.81
C PRO A 305 0.27 -4.11 20.16
N TYR A 306 -0.12 -5.15 20.89
CA TYR A 306 -0.49 -6.44 20.35
C TYR A 306 -1.71 -6.97 21.11
N ALA A 307 -2.30 -8.04 20.60
CA ALA A 307 -3.31 -8.79 21.33
C ALA A 307 -3.18 -10.28 21.06
N THR A 308 -3.75 -11.08 21.96
CA THR A 308 -3.89 -12.52 21.75
C THR A 308 -5.33 -12.95 21.91
N THR A 309 -5.83 -13.70 20.93
CA THR A 309 -7.19 -14.26 20.92
C THR A 309 -7.08 -15.75 20.60
N TYR A 310 -7.66 -16.61 21.45
CA TYR A 310 -7.45 -18.06 21.42
C TYR A 310 -5.95 -18.42 21.41
N SER A 311 -5.47 -19.10 20.36
CA SER A 311 -4.06 -19.46 20.12
C SER A 311 -3.39 -18.55 19.08
N GLN A 312 -3.94 -17.36 18.82
CA GLN A 312 -3.45 -16.42 17.82
C GLN A 312 -2.90 -15.15 18.48
N TRP A 313 -1.83 -14.62 17.89
CA TRP A 313 -1.17 -13.39 18.31
C TRP A 313 -1.16 -12.41 17.13
N VAL A 314 -1.54 -11.15 17.35
CA VAL A 314 -1.52 -10.11 16.31
C VAL A 314 -0.82 -8.84 16.82
N GLY A 315 0.14 -8.35 16.04
CA GLY A 315 0.76 -7.04 16.20
C GLY A 315 0.20 -6.08 15.15
N PHE A 316 -0.31 -4.92 15.59
CA PHE A 316 -1.04 -3.96 14.77
C PHE A 316 -0.87 -2.53 15.32
N ASP A 317 -1.24 -1.50 14.55
CA ASP A 317 -1.27 -0.11 15.05
C ASP A 317 -2.66 0.29 15.59
N ASP A 318 -2.70 1.00 16.73
CA ASP A 318 -3.90 1.61 17.31
C ASP A 318 -3.78 3.14 17.39
N THR A 319 -4.81 3.82 17.90
CA THR A 319 -4.77 5.28 18.11
C THR A 319 -3.58 5.72 18.98
N THR A 320 -3.13 4.90 19.93
CA THR A 320 -2.02 5.20 20.85
C THR A 320 -0.67 5.13 20.13
N SER A 321 -0.42 4.08 19.36
CA SER A 321 0.81 3.95 18.57
C SER A 321 0.84 4.96 17.42
N ILE A 322 -0.28 5.20 16.73
CA ILE A 322 -0.40 6.24 15.69
C ILE A 322 -0.03 7.62 16.28
N ASN A 323 -0.60 8.00 17.42
CA ASN A 323 -0.25 9.26 18.10
C ASN A 323 1.25 9.33 18.41
N THR A 324 1.83 8.24 18.91
CA THR A 324 3.24 8.19 19.32
C THR A 324 4.17 8.29 18.12
N LYS A 325 3.89 7.53 17.05
CA LYS A 325 4.61 7.57 15.77
C LYS A 325 4.55 8.95 15.12
N ILE A 326 3.38 9.59 15.06
CA ILE A 326 3.25 10.95 14.50
C ILE A 326 3.95 12.02 15.36
N ASN A 327 3.97 11.86 16.69
CA ASN A 327 4.74 12.76 17.57
C ASN A 327 6.25 12.63 17.32
N TYR A 328 6.77 11.41 17.18
CA TYR A 328 8.17 11.16 16.79
C TYR A 328 8.48 11.73 15.39
N LEU A 329 7.56 11.54 14.43
CA LEU A 329 7.66 12.03 13.06
C LEU A 329 7.83 13.55 13.01
N LYS A 330 6.99 14.28 13.76
CA LYS A 330 7.07 15.75 13.91
C LYS A 330 8.33 16.20 14.65
N ALA A 331 8.73 15.49 15.71
CA ALA A 331 9.94 15.83 16.47
C ALA A 331 11.20 15.75 15.60
N ASN A 332 11.24 14.78 14.69
CA ASN A 332 12.32 14.59 13.71
C ASN A 332 12.12 15.34 12.38
N LYS A 333 11.08 16.18 12.27
CA LYS A 333 10.78 17.04 11.11
C LYS A 333 10.63 16.29 9.77
N PHE A 334 10.27 15.00 9.81
CA PHE A 334 10.00 14.27 8.57
C PHE A 334 8.80 14.90 7.84
N GLY A 335 8.82 14.86 6.50
CA GLY A 335 7.89 15.65 5.68
C GLY A 335 6.42 15.21 5.72
N GLY A 336 6.13 14.01 6.21
CA GLY A 336 4.77 13.54 6.44
C GLY A 336 4.68 12.03 6.62
N ALA A 337 3.50 11.49 6.38
CA ALA A 337 3.22 10.06 6.44
C ALA A 337 2.56 9.56 5.15
N PHE A 338 2.58 8.25 4.96
CA PHE A 338 1.68 7.56 4.05
C PHE A 338 1.01 6.36 4.73
N VAL A 339 -0.14 5.94 4.19
CA VAL A 339 -0.90 4.79 4.69
C VAL A 339 -1.08 3.73 3.60
N TRP A 340 -0.73 2.49 3.94
CA TRP A 340 -1.05 1.28 3.19
C TRP A 340 -2.11 0.49 3.98
N SER A 341 -3.38 0.53 3.61
CA SER A 341 -4.01 1.30 2.53
C SER A 341 -5.45 1.69 2.93
N LEU A 342 -6.09 2.57 2.16
CA LEU A 342 -7.43 3.10 2.48
C LEU A 342 -8.49 2.02 2.69
N ASP A 343 -8.39 0.95 1.89
CA ASP A 343 -9.27 -0.21 1.88
C ASP A 343 -9.06 -1.17 3.06
N LEU A 344 -8.06 -0.95 3.92
CA LEU A 344 -7.76 -1.76 5.11
C LEU A 344 -8.18 -1.09 6.43
N ASP A 345 -8.47 0.22 6.40
CA ASP A 345 -9.12 0.95 7.49
C ASP A 345 -10.61 0.58 7.59
N ASP A 346 -11.29 0.86 8.71
CA ASP A 346 -12.75 0.69 8.83
C ASP A 346 -13.49 1.83 8.09
N PHE A 347 -13.42 1.80 6.76
CA PHE A 347 -14.04 2.81 5.88
C PHE A 347 -15.57 2.82 5.98
N THR A 348 -16.17 1.70 6.38
CA THR A 348 -17.62 1.59 6.60
C THR A 348 -18.05 2.17 7.95
N GLY A 349 -17.18 2.10 8.96
CA GLY A 349 -17.44 2.42 10.37
C GLY A 349 -18.21 1.33 11.13
N GLN A 350 -18.24 0.09 10.62
CA GLN A 350 -19.07 -1.00 11.14
C GLN A 350 -18.34 -1.92 12.14
N PHE A 351 -17.01 -1.87 12.20
CA PHE A 351 -16.20 -2.86 12.92
C PHE A 351 -15.56 -2.32 14.19
N CYS A 352 -14.96 -1.13 14.12
CA CYS A 352 -14.16 -0.57 15.20
C CYS A 352 -14.96 0.28 16.21
N ASN A 353 -16.24 0.59 15.92
CA ASN A 353 -17.07 1.52 16.69
C ASN A 353 -16.46 2.93 16.88
N GLN A 354 -15.61 3.37 15.94
CA GLN A 354 -14.87 4.64 15.99
C GLN A 354 -15.30 5.63 14.88
N GLY A 355 -16.42 5.36 14.19
CA GLY A 355 -16.84 6.10 12.99
C GLY A 355 -16.11 5.64 11.73
N LYS A 356 -16.28 6.37 10.62
CA LYS A 356 -15.72 5.99 9.31
C LYS A 356 -14.27 6.40 9.15
N CYS A 357 -13.48 5.49 8.57
CA CYS A 357 -12.04 5.65 8.35
C CYS A 357 -11.30 6.11 9.61
N PRO A 358 -11.40 5.42 10.76
CA PRO A 358 -10.82 5.88 12.02
C PRO A 358 -9.29 6.00 11.96
N PHE A 359 -8.59 5.05 11.33
CA PHE A 359 -7.12 5.04 11.21
C PHE A 359 -6.64 6.24 10.39
N VAL A 360 -7.22 6.45 9.20
CA VAL A 360 -6.86 7.54 8.28
C VAL A 360 -7.34 8.89 8.83
N SER A 361 -8.49 8.95 9.51
CA SER A 361 -8.96 10.17 10.18
C SER A 361 -8.04 10.59 11.32
N GLN A 362 -7.47 9.64 12.06
CA GLN A 362 -6.49 9.96 13.10
C GLN A 362 -5.20 10.55 12.50
N LEU A 363 -4.66 9.94 11.44
CA LEU A 363 -3.53 10.48 10.70
C LEU A 363 -3.82 11.89 10.15
N HIS A 364 -5.01 12.09 9.56
CA HIS A 364 -5.46 13.39 9.06
C HIS A 364 -5.47 14.45 10.17
N ASN A 365 -6.15 14.18 11.28
CA ASN A 365 -6.31 15.12 12.39
C ASN A 365 -4.97 15.54 13.01
N LEU A 366 -3.97 14.67 12.97
CA LEU A 366 -2.64 14.95 13.50
C LEU A 366 -1.74 15.71 12.50
N LEU A 367 -1.80 15.40 11.20
CA LEU A 367 -0.89 15.93 10.18
C LEU A 367 -1.45 17.12 9.41
N VAL A 368 -2.71 17.03 8.98
CA VAL A 368 -3.32 18.00 8.06
C VAL A 368 -3.91 19.16 8.87
N PRO A 369 -3.41 20.40 8.75
CA PRO A 369 -3.90 21.51 9.56
C PRO A 369 -5.37 21.82 9.23
N GLY A 370 -6.23 21.87 10.25
CA GLY A 370 -7.68 22.14 10.15
C GLY A 370 -8.07 23.57 9.71
N LYS A 371 -7.31 24.17 8.79
CA LYS A 371 -7.54 25.53 8.23
C LYS A 371 -7.34 25.59 6.71
N GLN A 372 -7.87 24.62 5.98
CA GLN A 372 -8.22 24.82 4.56
C GLN A 372 -9.66 25.36 4.39
N LEU A 373 -10.12 26.20 5.33
CA LEU A 373 -11.21 27.14 5.05
C LEU A 373 -10.67 28.18 4.06
N ILE A 374 -10.94 27.96 2.78
CA ILE A 374 -10.54 28.84 1.67
C ILE A 374 -11.22 30.21 1.86
N LYS A 375 -10.53 31.13 2.55
CA LYS A 375 -10.84 32.56 2.48
C LYS A 375 -10.22 33.14 1.22
N ASN A 376 -11.05 33.26 0.19
CA ASN A 376 -10.83 34.04 -1.03
C ASN A 376 -9.56 33.70 -1.84
N CYS A 377 -9.68 32.73 -2.75
CA CYS A 377 -8.96 32.81 -4.02
C CYS A 377 -9.87 33.44 -5.09
N PRO A 378 -9.44 34.47 -5.82
CA PRO A 378 -10.26 35.12 -6.84
C PRO A 378 -10.53 34.18 -8.03
N TYR A 379 -11.75 34.24 -8.54
CA TYR A 379 -12.24 33.49 -9.68
C TYR A 379 -11.40 33.74 -10.95
N LEU A 380 -10.43 32.86 -11.24
CA LEU A 380 -9.78 32.82 -12.54
C LEU A 380 -10.78 32.34 -13.58
N LYS A 381 -11.31 33.28 -14.37
CA LYS A 381 -12.21 33.00 -15.49
C LYS A 381 -11.56 31.98 -16.44
N LYS A 382 -12.15 30.78 -16.56
CA LYS A 382 -11.77 29.81 -17.59
C LYS A 382 -11.80 30.48 -18.97
N LYS A 383 -10.68 30.50 -19.68
CA LYS A 383 -10.72 30.53 -21.15
C LYS A 383 -11.37 29.23 -21.61
N LYS A 384 -12.39 29.32 -22.45
CA LYS A 384 -12.85 28.17 -23.23
C LYS A 384 -11.76 27.81 -24.25
N ASN A 385 -10.89 26.88 -23.90
CA ASN A 385 -10.23 26.07 -24.92
C ASN A 385 -11.14 24.88 -25.22
N SER A 386 -11.44 24.67 -26.50
CA SER A 386 -12.05 23.44 -26.98
C SER A 386 -11.14 22.27 -26.62
N ILE A 387 -11.65 21.30 -25.88
CA ILE A 387 -10.98 20.02 -25.69
C ILE A 387 -11.05 19.32 -27.06
N SER A 388 -9.90 19.23 -27.74
CA SER A 388 -9.72 18.18 -28.73
C SER A 388 -9.65 16.87 -27.96
N GLU A 389 -10.61 15.99 -28.16
CA GLU A 389 -10.50 14.64 -27.62
C GLU A 389 -9.21 14.01 -28.17
N SER A 390 -8.41 13.48 -27.25
CA SER A 390 -7.17 12.82 -27.63
C SER A 390 -7.52 11.48 -28.25
N THR A 391 -7.06 11.23 -29.47
CA THR A 391 -7.19 9.92 -30.16
C THR A 391 -6.70 8.76 -29.28
N PHE A 392 -5.78 9.04 -28.35
CA PHE A 392 -5.29 8.07 -27.37
C PHE A 392 -6.32 7.67 -26.29
N LEU A 393 -7.20 8.59 -25.85
CA LEU A 393 -8.28 8.24 -24.93
C LEU A 393 -9.34 7.39 -25.65
N VAL A 394 -9.69 7.74 -26.88
CA VAL A 394 -10.58 6.92 -27.74
C VAL A 394 -9.99 5.51 -27.94
N GLN A 395 -8.68 5.40 -28.18
CA GLN A 395 -7.98 4.12 -28.35
C GLN A 395 -7.83 3.32 -27.03
N LEU A 396 -7.98 3.95 -25.87
CA LEU A 396 -8.05 3.28 -24.55
C LEU A 396 -9.48 2.88 -24.17
N LEU A 397 -10.50 3.50 -24.78
CA LEU A 397 -11.91 3.42 -24.40
C LEU A 397 -12.79 2.83 -25.52
N GLU A 398 -12.35 1.77 -26.22
CA GLU A 398 -13.15 1.09 -27.25
C GLU A 398 -14.33 0.25 -26.69
N ILE A 399 -15.26 0.89 -25.95
CA ILE A 399 -16.63 0.43 -25.73
C ILE A 399 -17.57 1.64 -25.89
N LYS A 400 -18.65 1.45 -26.66
CA LYS A 400 -19.53 2.50 -27.20
C LYS A 400 -20.05 3.51 -26.16
N GLU A 401 -19.93 4.79 -26.51
CA GLU A 401 -20.69 5.87 -25.87
C GLU A 401 -22.21 5.62 -25.94
N SER A 402 -22.89 5.95 -24.84
CA SER A 402 -24.14 6.70 -24.91
C SER A 402 -24.14 7.75 -23.80
N GLN A 403 -24.23 9.03 -24.16
CA GLN A 403 -24.21 10.15 -23.22
C GLN A 403 -25.45 10.12 -22.32
N ASN A 404 -25.27 10.04 -20.99
CA ASN A 404 -26.25 10.51 -19.97
C ASN A 404 -25.73 10.45 -18.50
N SER A 405 -24.42 10.41 -18.25
CA SER A 405 -23.81 10.11 -16.93
C SER A 405 -23.91 11.20 -15.84
N CYS A 406 -24.83 12.16 -15.95
CA CYS A 406 -24.94 13.30 -15.00
C CYS A 406 -26.27 13.37 -14.23
N VAL A 407 -27.20 12.42 -14.41
CA VAL A 407 -28.54 12.51 -13.80
C VAL A 407 -28.68 11.66 -12.52
N CYS A 408 -28.00 10.52 -12.42
CA CYS A 408 -28.21 9.55 -11.34
C CYS A 408 -27.33 9.77 -10.09
N SER A 409 -26.93 11.00 -9.79
CA SER A 409 -25.96 11.32 -8.73
C SER A 409 -26.44 11.05 -7.30
N GLU A 410 -27.75 10.87 -7.08
CA GLU A 410 -28.36 10.65 -5.76
C GLU A 410 -28.86 9.20 -5.55
N GLY A 411 -28.61 8.30 -6.52
CA GLY A 411 -28.99 6.88 -6.46
C GLY A 411 -30.19 6.49 -7.33
N PRO A 412 -30.74 5.27 -7.17
CA PRO A 412 -31.88 4.79 -7.96
C PRO A 412 -33.15 5.59 -7.66
N GLY A 413 -33.94 5.91 -8.68
CA GLY A 413 -35.16 6.71 -8.55
C GLY A 413 -35.51 7.54 -9.78
N LEU A 414 -36.59 8.31 -9.69
CA LEU A 414 -37.04 9.21 -10.77
C LEU A 414 -36.48 10.63 -10.60
N TYR A 415 -36.00 11.23 -11.68
CA TYR A 415 -35.38 12.56 -11.70
C TYR A 415 -35.94 13.41 -12.83
N PRO A 416 -36.21 14.71 -12.61
CA PRO A 416 -36.74 15.60 -13.65
C PRO A 416 -35.74 15.75 -14.80
N ASN A 417 -36.22 15.78 -16.04
CA ASN A 417 -35.37 16.15 -17.17
C ASN A 417 -35.23 17.68 -17.23
N PRO A 418 -34.04 18.25 -17.02
CA PRO A 418 -33.85 19.71 -17.04
C PRO A 418 -34.01 20.33 -18.44
N SER A 419 -34.03 19.50 -19.49
CA SER A 419 -34.15 19.95 -20.90
C SER A 419 -35.57 19.87 -21.44
N ASP A 420 -36.47 19.12 -20.80
CA ASP A 420 -37.86 18.94 -21.23
C ASP A 420 -38.77 18.60 -20.03
N PRO A 421 -39.70 19.49 -19.63
CA PRO A 421 -40.60 19.24 -18.49
C PRO A 421 -41.62 18.13 -18.75
N HIS A 422 -41.81 17.67 -20.00
CA HIS A 422 -42.66 16.53 -20.35
C HIS A 422 -41.93 15.19 -20.24
N SER A 423 -40.67 15.15 -19.79
CA SER A 423 -39.95 13.89 -19.56
C SER A 423 -39.14 13.87 -18.27
N TYR A 424 -38.65 12.68 -17.92
CA TYR A 424 -37.90 12.38 -16.72
C TYR A 424 -36.92 11.24 -16.98
N TYR A 425 -36.03 11.00 -16.03
CA TYR A 425 -35.09 9.90 -16.04
C TYR A 425 -35.41 8.94 -14.91
N ASN A 426 -35.49 7.65 -15.23
CA ASN A 426 -35.54 6.57 -14.25
C ASN A 426 -34.13 6.00 -14.10
N CYS A 427 -33.50 6.23 -12.96
CA CYS A 427 -32.18 5.72 -12.62
C CYS A 427 -32.30 4.36 -11.94
N ASP A 428 -31.58 3.36 -12.45
CA ASP A 428 -31.52 2.03 -11.83
C ASP A 428 -30.44 1.93 -10.74
N ASN A 429 -30.37 0.77 -10.08
CA ASN A 429 -29.41 0.46 -9.02
C ASN A 429 -27.94 0.46 -9.49
N PHE A 430 -27.68 0.58 -10.79
CA PHE A 430 -26.36 0.63 -11.40
C PHE A 430 -26.00 2.06 -11.87
N GLY A 431 -26.87 3.04 -11.62
CA GLY A 431 -26.66 4.45 -11.98
C GLY A 431 -26.95 4.76 -13.46
N VAL A 432 -27.62 3.87 -14.20
CA VAL A 432 -27.96 4.10 -15.60
C VAL A 432 -29.27 4.89 -15.69
N ALA A 433 -29.24 6.03 -16.39
CA ALA A 433 -30.39 6.91 -16.59
C ALA A 433 -31.23 6.48 -17.81
N HIS A 434 -32.39 5.88 -17.56
CA HIS A 434 -33.36 5.52 -18.59
C HIS A 434 -34.33 6.69 -18.84
N HIS A 435 -34.29 7.32 -20.01
CA HIS A 435 -35.19 8.42 -20.36
C HIS A 435 -36.64 7.91 -20.56
N GLN A 436 -37.61 8.62 -19.98
CA GLN A 436 -39.04 8.32 -20.10
C GLN A 436 -39.87 9.60 -20.26
N VAL A 437 -40.96 9.51 -21.02
CA VAL A 437 -41.84 10.65 -21.34
C VAL A 437 -43.15 10.53 -20.57
N CYS A 438 -43.65 11.64 -20.02
CA CYS A 438 -44.94 11.71 -19.38
C CYS A 438 -46.09 11.47 -20.38
N PRO A 439 -47.27 11.02 -19.90
CA PRO A 439 -48.47 10.97 -20.73
C PRO A 439 -48.79 12.34 -21.37
N PRO A 440 -49.41 12.39 -22.56
CA PRO A 440 -49.64 13.63 -23.29
C PRO A 440 -50.34 14.70 -22.44
N SER A 441 -49.80 15.93 -22.48
CA SER A 441 -50.25 17.11 -21.70
C SER A 441 -49.88 17.13 -20.20
N LEU A 442 -49.16 16.14 -19.67
CA LEU A 442 -48.63 16.15 -18.29
C LEU A 442 -47.14 16.52 -18.25
N VAL A 443 -46.71 17.14 -17.15
CA VAL A 443 -45.29 17.48 -16.87
C VAL A 443 -44.79 16.70 -15.65
N PHE A 444 -43.50 16.34 -15.62
CA PHE A 444 -42.92 15.65 -14.48
C PHE A 444 -42.72 16.62 -13.31
N ARG A 445 -43.27 16.27 -12.15
CA ARG A 445 -43.12 17.01 -10.90
C ARG A 445 -42.24 16.26 -9.91
N ASP A 446 -41.11 16.86 -9.61
CA ASP A 446 -40.13 16.31 -8.66
C ASP A 446 -40.71 16.11 -7.25
N SER A 447 -41.63 16.98 -6.82
CA SER A 447 -42.27 16.93 -5.49
C SER A 447 -43.11 15.67 -5.22
N CYS A 448 -43.61 15.00 -6.26
CA CYS A 448 -44.34 13.74 -6.16
C CYS A 448 -43.64 12.58 -6.87
N LYS A 449 -42.51 12.85 -7.54
CA LYS A 449 -41.85 11.94 -8.49
C LYS A 449 -42.84 11.37 -9.53
N CYS A 450 -43.74 12.21 -10.03
CA CYS A 450 -44.89 11.80 -10.84
C CYS A 450 -45.20 12.78 -11.99
N CYS A 451 -45.94 12.34 -13.00
CA CYS A 451 -46.42 13.21 -14.08
C CYS A 451 -47.80 13.81 -13.73
N ASP A 452 -47.92 15.13 -13.77
CA ASP A 452 -49.11 15.87 -13.33
C ASP A 452 -49.34 17.15 -14.18
N PHE A 453 -50.48 17.81 -14.06
CA PHE A 453 -50.81 19.02 -14.80
C PHE A 453 -49.97 20.23 -14.34
N SER A 454 -49.59 21.10 -15.28
CA SER A 454 -48.87 22.35 -14.97
C SER A 454 -49.79 23.36 -14.27
N THR A 455 -49.30 23.99 -13.19
CA THR A 455 -50.06 25.00 -12.42
C THR A 455 -49.27 26.29 -12.30
N THR A 456 -49.71 27.33 -13.01
CA THR A 456 -49.20 28.69 -12.82
C THR A 456 -50.35 29.67 -12.60
N GLU A 457 -50.45 30.10 -11.34
CA GLU A 457 -51.10 31.31 -10.80
C GLU A 457 -52.64 31.46 -10.60
N THR A 458 -52.92 32.17 -9.50
CA THR A 458 -54.14 32.89 -9.07
C THR A 458 -55.33 32.16 -8.41
N SER A 459 -55.54 32.55 -7.13
CA SER A 459 -56.80 32.64 -6.36
C SER A 459 -57.71 31.41 -6.21
N HIS A 460 -57.88 30.98 -4.95
CA HIS A 460 -59.13 30.34 -4.50
C HIS A 460 -60.34 31.27 -4.74
N PRO A 461 -61.50 30.68 -5.08
CA PRO A 461 -62.55 30.66 -4.07
C PRO A 461 -63.13 29.27 -3.75
N LYS A 462 -63.52 29.16 -2.48
CA LYS A 462 -64.17 28.09 -1.71
C LYS A 462 -65.35 27.36 -2.38
N THR A 463 -65.42 26.03 -2.22
CA THR A 463 -66.58 25.15 -1.86
C THR A 463 -66.10 23.70 -1.96
N THR A 464 -65.82 22.92 -0.91
CA THR A 464 -66.70 22.39 0.17
C THR A 464 -67.73 21.34 -0.29
N THR A 465 -67.31 20.06 -0.22
CA THR A 465 -68.13 18.86 0.09
C THR A 465 -69.09 18.30 -0.98
N THR A 466 -68.90 17.03 -1.35
CA THR A 466 -69.84 15.92 -1.02
C THR A 466 -69.14 14.55 -1.11
N THR A 467 -69.42 13.68 -0.14
CA THR A 467 -68.93 12.29 -0.01
C THR A 467 -69.80 11.25 -0.71
N ALA A 468 -69.18 10.28 -1.39
CA ALA A 468 -69.65 8.89 -1.59
C ALA A 468 -68.39 8.07 -1.99
N SER A 469 -67.87 7.09 -1.25
CA SER A 469 -68.46 5.88 -0.64
C SER A 469 -68.96 4.83 -1.65
N GLY A 470 -68.12 3.80 -1.87
CA GLY A 470 -68.57 2.42 -2.05
C GLY A 470 -68.61 1.80 -3.46
N SER A 471 -67.50 1.16 -3.87
CA SER A 471 -67.51 -0.25 -4.36
C SER A 471 -66.11 -0.74 -4.77
N GLY A 472 -65.61 -1.82 -4.13
CA GLY A 472 -64.59 -2.72 -4.71
C GLY A 472 -63.17 -2.15 -4.95
N GLY A 473 -62.51 -1.63 -3.93
CA GLY A 473 -61.08 -1.27 -4.02
C GLY A 473 -60.18 -2.52 -3.98
N LEU A 474 -59.16 -2.56 -4.84
CA LEU A 474 -58.26 -3.70 -5.12
C LEU A 474 -57.52 -4.30 -3.90
N CYS A 475 -57.49 -3.60 -2.77
CA CYS A 475 -56.89 -4.04 -1.50
C CYS A 475 -57.93 -4.26 -0.36
N SER A 476 -59.21 -4.44 -0.68
CA SER A 476 -60.28 -4.54 0.33
C SER A 476 -60.20 -5.76 1.25
N GLU A 477 -59.44 -6.78 0.88
CA GLU A 477 -59.24 -8.01 1.68
C GLU A 477 -58.01 -7.94 2.60
N GLY A 478 -57.27 -6.82 2.60
CA GLY A 478 -56.13 -6.56 3.48
C GLY A 478 -54.76 -6.69 2.79
N PRO A 479 -53.67 -6.60 3.57
CA PRO A 479 -52.30 -6.65 3.04
C PRO A 479 -51.98 -8.02 2.42
N GLY A 480 -51.35 -8.03 1.25
CA GLY A 480 -51.06 -9.27 0.52
C GLY A 480 -50.91 -9.08 -0.98
N LEU A 481 -50.63 -10.18 -1.69
CA LEU A 481 -50.48 -10.18 -3.14
C LEU A 481 -51.79 -10.57 -3.83
N TYR A 482 -52.18 -9.84 -4.87
CA TYR A 482 -53.42 -10.03 -5.64
C TYR A 482 -53.12 -10.03 -7.14
N PRO A 483 -53.73 -10.92 -7.94
CA PRO A 483 -53.48 -11.02 -9.38
C PRO A 483 -53.96 -9.74 -10.09
N ASN A 484 -53.25 -9.31 -11.14
CA ASN A 484 -53.74 -8.25 -12.01
C ASN A 484 -54.72 -8.84 -13.03
N PRO A 485 -56.02 -8.48 -13.01
CA PRO A 485 -56.99 -9.02 -13.96
C PRO A 485 -56.78 -8.51 -15.41
N SER A 486 -55.99 -7.44 -15.59
CA SER A 486 -55.71 -6.85 -16.91
C SER A 486 -54.43 -7.38 -17.57
N ASP A 487 -53.53 -8.01 -16.81
CA ASP A 487 -52.27 -8.56 -17.31
C ASP A 487 -51.80 -9.72 -16.42
N PRO A 488 -51.79 -10.98 -16.92
CA PRO A 488 -51.38 -12.14 -16.14
C PRO A 488 -49.88 -12.18 -15.81
N HIS A 489 -49.06 -11.32 -16.45
CA HIS A 489 -47.64 -11.17 -16.13
C HIS A 489 -47.39 -10.17 -14.99
N SER A 490 -48.43 -9.63 -14.34
CA SER A 490 -48.27 -8.74 -13.20
C SER A 490 -49.28 -8.98 -12.07
N TYR A 491 -49.02 -8.35 -10.93
CA TYR A 491 -49.80 -8.46 -9.70
C TYR A 491 -49.72 -7.18 -8.89
N TYR A 492 -50.55 -7.08 -7.87
CA TYR A 492 -50.58 -5.95 -6.93
C TYR A 492 -50.18 -6.44 -5.55
N ASN A 493 -49.20 -5.76 -4.94
CA ASN A 493 -48.84 -5.93 -3.55
C ASN A 493 -49.56 -4.84 -2.74
N CYS A 494 -50.53 -5.23 -1.94
CA CYS A 494 -51.27 -4.34 -1.05
C CYS A 494 -50.57 -4.24 0.30
N ASP A 495 -50.32 -3.02 0.78
CA ASP A 495 -49.76 -2.78 2.10
C ASP A 495 -50.82 -2.69 3.22
N ASN A 496 -50.35 -2.58 4.47
CA ASN A 496 -51.20 -2.47 5.66
C ASN A 496 -52.09 -1.21 5.69
N PHE A 497 -51.89 -0.26 4.78
CA PHE A 497 -52.67 0.97 4.64
C PHE A 497 -53.66 0.89 3.47
N GLY A 498 -53.73 -0.24 2.77
CA GLY A 498 -54.65 -0.50 1.66
C GLY A 498 -54.19 0.09 0.33
N VAL A 499 -52.91 0.45 0.18
CA VAL A 499 -52.36 0.98 -1.07
C VAL A 499 -51.85 -0.17 -1.95
N ALA A 500 -52.29 -0.21 -3.21
CA ALA A 500 -51.90 -1.21 -4.19
C ALA A 500 -50.62 -0.80 -4.94
N HIS A 501 -49.54 -1.56 -4.77
CA HIS A 501 -48.29 -1.38 -5.51
C HIS A 501 -48.21 -2.39 -6.66
N HIS A 502 -48.24 -1.92 -7.91
CA HIS A 502 -48.15 -2.79 -9.10
C HIS A 502 -46.74 -3.36 -9.26
N GLN A 503 -46.64 -4.67 -9.53
CA GLN A 503 -45.39 -5.40 -9.70
C GLN A 503 -45.49 -6.39 -10.87
N VAL A 504 -44.41 -6.55 -11.64
CA VAL A 504 -44.36 -7.42 -12.83
C VAL A 504 -43.55 -8.67 -12.50
N CYS A 505 -44.01 -9.83 -12.97
CA CYS A 505 -43.29 -11.08 -12.86
C CYS A 505 -42.02 -11.10 -13.74
N PRO A 506 -41.01 -11.94 -13.40
CA PRO A 506 -39.87 -12.16 -14.28
C PRO A 506 -40.30 -12.60 -15.69
N PRO A 507 -39.52 -12.27 -16.74
CA PRO A 507 -39.91 -12.53 -18.13
C PRO A 507 -40.33 -13.99 -18.37
N SER A 508 -41.46 -14.19 -19.03
CA SER A 508 -42.09 -15.50 -19.34
C SER A 508 -42.80 -16.22 -18.18
N LEU A 509 -42.90 -15.61 -16.99
CA LEU A 509 -43.70 -16.12 -15.87
C LEU A 509 -45.01 -15.35 -15.71
N VAL A 510 -46.07 -16.01 -15.24
CA VAL A 510 -47.37 -15.43 -14.91
C VAL A 510 -47.61 -15.49 -13.40
N PHE A 511 -48.32 -14.52 -12.84
CA PHE A 511 -48.65 -14.53 -11.42
C PHE A 511 -49.78 -15.52 -11.14
N ARG A 512 -49.55 -16.46 -10.23
CA ARG A 512 -50.54 -17.44 -9.78
C ARG A 512 -51.03 -17.12 -8.38
N ASP A 513 -52.32 -16.84 -8.28
CA ASP A 513 -52.98 -16.53 -7.02
C ASP A 513 -52.92 -17.69 -6.00
N SER A 514 -52.94 -18.94 -6.48
CA SER A 514 -52.90 -20.15 -5.64
C SER A 514 -51.61 -20.35 -4.84
N CYS A 515 -50.49 -19.79 -5.30
CA CYS A 515 -49.21 -19.79 -4.58
C CYS A 515 -48.75 -18.40 -4.15
N LYS A 516 -49.48 -17.34 -4.54
CA LYS A 516 -49.06 -15.93 -4.45
C LYS A 516 -47.66 -15.71 -5.02
N CYS A 517 -47.36 -16.34 -6.17
CA CYS A 517 -46.02 -16.43 -6.74
C CYS A 517 -46.03 -16.33 -8.28
N CYS A 518 -44.91 -15.96 -8.88
CA CYS A 518 -44.71 -15.97 -10.33
C CYS A 518 -44.22 -17.33 -10.80
N ASP A 519 -44.93 -17.98 -11.71
CA ASP A 519 -44.67 -19.35 -12.17
C ASP A 519 -44.97 -19.50 -13.67
N PHE A 520 -44.54 -20.59 -14.30
CA PHE A 520 -44.77 -20.85 -15.71
C PHE A 520 -46.24 -21.14 -16.00
N SER A 521 -46.73 -20.67 -17.16
CA SER A 521 -48.09 -20.95 -17.62
C SER A 521 -48.24 -22.42 -18.02
N THR A 522 -48.88 -23.21 -17.16
CA THR A 522 -49.26 -24.59 -17.46
C THR A 522 -50.68 -24.59 -18.01
N THR A 523 -50.81 -24.69 -19.33
CA THR A 523 -52.08 -25.09 -19.95
C THR A 523 -52.42 -26.50 -19.51
N GLU A 524 -53.64 -26.72 -19.02
CA GLU A 524 -54.10 -28.05 -18.65
C GLU A 524 -54.10 -28.98 -19.87
N THR A 525 -53.48 -30.14 -19.75
CA THR A 525 -53.91 -31.32 -20.53
C THR A 525 -53.67 -32.58 -19.69
N SER A 526 -54.79 -33.13 -19.19
CA SER A 526 -55.00 -34.50 -18.70
C SER A 526 -53.79 -35.39 -18.39
N GLN A 527 -53.68 -35.75 -17.12
CA GLN A 527 -53.03 -36.96 -16.59
C GLN A 527 -53.43 -38.24 -17.37
N PRO A 528 -52.60 -39.32 -17.37
CA PRO A 528 -52.53 -40.18 -16.18
C PRO A 528 -51.15 -40.81 -15.82
N LYS A 529 -50.81 -40.65 -14.53
CA LYS A 529 -50.51 -41.71 -13.54
C LYS A 529 -49.81 -43.02 -14.00
N THR A 530 -48.56 -43.22 -13.55
CA THR A 530 -48.11 -44.36 -12.70
C THR A 530 -46.73 -44.03 -12.11
N THR A 531 -46.55 -43.91 -10.79
CA THR A 531 -46.29 -44.96 -9.77
C THR A 531 -44.81 -45.24 -9.52
N THR A 532 -44.39 -44.86 -8.31
CA THR A 532 -43.21 -45.22 -7.49
C THR A 532 -42.36 -46.44 -7.89
N THR A 533 -41.03 -46.26 -7.97
CA THR A 533 -40.05 -47.21 -7.40
C THR A 533 -38.70 -46.56 -7.12
N SER A 534 -38.05 -46.96 -6.02
CA SER A 534 -36.69 -46.56 -5.62
C SER A 534 -35.62 -47.44 -6.32
N PRO A 535 -34.31 -47.17 -6.21
CA PRO A 535 -33.37 -47.37 -7.32
C PRO A 535 -32.84 -48.81 -7.49
N PRO A 536 -32.53 -49.21 -8.73
CA PRO A 536 -31.57 -50.27 -9.00
C PRO A 536 -30.13 -49.71 -9.05
N THR A 537 -29.27 -50.20 -8.18
CA THR A 537 -27.80 -50.09 -8.35
C THR A 537 -27.38 -50.80 -9.63
N THR A 538 -26.63 -50.13 -10.51
CA THR A 538 -25.98 -50.80 -11.65
C THR A 538 -24.53 -50.36 -11.76
N THR A 539 -23.62 -51.33 -11.62
CA THR A 539 -22.17 -51.13 -11.71
C THR A 539 -21.75 -51.08 -13.17
N THR A 540 -21.27 -49.94 -13.65
CA THR A 540 -20.67 -49.83 -14.99
C THR A 540 -19.15 -49.92 -14.89
N ALA A 541 -18.57 -51.00 -15.42
CA ALA A 541 -17.13 -51.14 -15.54
C ALA A 541 -16.58 -50.22 -16.64
N ALA A 542 -15.48 -49.52 -16.36
CA ALA A 542 -14.77 -48.70 -17.34
C ALA A 542 -13.94 -49.59 -18.29
N PRO A 543 -13.84 -49.26 -19.59
CA PRO A 543 -12.98 -50.00 -20.52
C PRO A 543 -11.50 -49.71 -20.26
N THR A 544 -10.72 -50.77 -20.08
CA THR A 544 -9.26 -50.71 -19.94
C THR A 544 -8.57 -50.57 -21.29
N THR A 545 -7.65 -49.60 -21.41
CA THR A 545 -6.66 -49.54 -22.49
C THR A 545 -5.26 -49.43 -21.89
N THR A 546 -4.36 -50.33 -22.29
CA THR A 546 -3.05 -50.50 -21.66
C THR A 546 -1.97 -49.69 -22.39
N THR A 547 -1.24 -48.85 -21.66
CA THR A 547 0.03 -48.25 -22.12
C THR A 547 1.05 -48.35 -21.00
N ALA A 548 2.23 -48.91 -21.29
CA ALA A 548 3.26 -49.20 -20.28
C ALA A 548 4.06 -47.93 -19.91
N ALA A 549 4.29 -47.73 -18.61
CA ALA A 549 5.18 -46.71 -18.09
C ALA A 549 6.56 -47.30 -17.73
N PRO A 550 7.68 -46.63 -18.05
CA PRO A 550 9.00 -47.05 -17.59
C PRO A 550 9.22 -46.71 -16.11
N THR A 551 9.73 -47.67 -15.35
CA THR A 551 10.09 -47.50 -13.93
C THR A 551 11.39 -46.73 -13.75
N THR A 552 11.36 -45.67 -12.95
CA THR A 552 12.56 -45.02 -12.37
C THR A 552 12.61 -45.27 -10.86
N THR A 553 13.70 -45.90 -10.40
CA THR A 553 13.95 -46.16 -8.98
C THR A 553 14.82 -45.06 -8.40
N THR A 554 14.29 -44.27 -7.47
CA THR A 554 15.05 -43.22 -6.77
C THR A 554 15.54 -43.72 -5.41
N THR A 555 16.81 -44.13 -5.34
CA THR A 555 17.50 -44.38 -4.06
C THR A 555 18.15 -43.10 -3.54
N ALA A 556 17.99 -42.82 -2.24
CA ALA A 556 18.51 -41.62 -1.60
C ALA A 556 20.06 -41.60 -1.53
N PRO A 557 20.72 -40.47 -1.84
CA PRO A 557 22.14 -40.28 -1.56
C PRO A 557 22.35 -39.69 -0.16
N THR A 558 23.05 -40.43 0.70
CA THR A 558 23.68 -39.92 1.93
C THR A 558 24.97 -39.19 1.60
N THR A 559 25.13 -37.94 2.06
CA THR A 559 26.36 -37.17 1.87
C THR A 559 27.34 -37.41 3.02
N THR A 560 28.49 -38.05 2.74
CA THR A 560 29.60 -38.19 3.69
C THR A 560 30.85 -37.54 3.12
N THR A 561 31.42 -36.59 3.86
CA THR A 561 32.62 -35.84 3.47
C THR A 561 33.89 -36.66 3.71
N ALA A 562 34.72 -36.87 2.68
CA ALA A 562 36.11 -37.29 2.83
C ALA A 562 36.99 -36.80 1.66
N LEU A 563 38.15 -36.23 1.99
CA LEU A 563 39.19 -35.78 1.06
C LEU A 563 40.04 -36.97 0.56
N PRO A 564 40.51 -36.95 -0.70
CA PRO A 564 41.79 -37.58 -1.00
C PRO A 564 42.71 -36.75 -1.91
N THR A 565 43.97 -36.64 -1.49
CA THR A 565 45.13 -36.37 -2.34
C THR A 565 45.62 -37.66 -3.02
N THR A 566 46.08 -37.63 -4.28
CA THR A 566 47.26 -38.42 -4.74
C THR A 566 47.75 -38.01 -6.13
N THR A 567 48.95 -38.49 -6.49
CA THR A 567 49.85 -37.95 -7.52
C THR A 567 50.19 -38.99 -8.59
N THR A 568 50.58 -38.54 -9.81
CA THR A 568 51.36 -39.28 -10.85
C THR A 568 50.65 -40.46 -11.59
N ALA A 569 50.89 -40.75 -12.88
CA ALA A 569 51.88 -40.23 -13.85
C ALA A 569 51.47 -40.40 -15.35
N VAL A 570 51.90 -39.44 -16.20
CA VAL A 570 52.45 -39.60 -17.59
C VAL A 570 51.57 -40.21 -18.70
N PRO A 571 51.35 -39.49 -19.83
CA PRO A 571 52.27 -39.58 -20.99
C PRO A 571 53.02 -38.28 -21.33
N THR A 572 54.20 -38.42 -21.93
CA THR A 572 55.12 -37.34 -22.32
C THR A 572 55.15 -37.06 -23.81
N THR A 573 55.32 -35.79 -24.21
CA THR A 573 56.38 -35.38 -25.17
C THR A 573 56.70 -33.87 -25.13
N THR A 574 57.78 -33.55 -24.42
CA THR A 574 58.89 -32.61 -24.76
C THR A 574 58.63 -31.42 -25.72
N THR A 575 58.94 -30.18 -25.30
CA THR A 575 60.19 -29.46 -25.67
C THR A 575 60.39 -28.14 -24.88
N ALA A 576 61.66 -27.79 -24.67
CA ALA A 576 62.28 -26.80 -23.78
C ALA A 576 61.66 -25.39 -23.59
N ALA A 577 61.98 -24.82 -22.42
CA ALA A 577 61.58 -23.49 -21.94
C ALA A 577 62.54 -22.35 -22.35
N PRO A 578 62.14 -21.07 -22.12
CA PRO A 578 63.06 -19.96 -21.91
C PRO A 578 63.07 -19.47 -20.45
N THR A 579 64.27 -19.30 -19.90
CA THR A 579 64.54 -18.63 -18.61
C THR A 579 64.52 -17.10 -18.74
N THR A 580 64.01 -16.40 -17.74
CA THR A 580 64.15 -14.93 -17.62
C THR A 580 65.41 -14.54 -16.84
N THR A 581 66.25 -13.69 -17.45
CA THR A 581 67.43 -13.08 -16.81
C THR A 581 67.50 -11.59 -17.14
N THR A 582 67.96 -10.80 -16.17
CA THR A 582 67.95 -9.33 -16.13
C THR A 582 69.12 -8.66 -16.90
N ALA A 583 68.93 -7.36 -17.19
CA ALA A 583 69.94 -6.28 -17.29
C ALA A 583 70.18 -5.65 -18.69
N ALA A 584 70.53 -4.36 -18.65
CA ALA A 584 70.52 -3.41 -19.77
C ALA A 584 71.83 -3.36 -20.57
N PRO A 585 71.81 -2.68 -21.73
CA PRO A 585 72.95 -1.85 -22.09
C PRO A 585 72.58 -0.43 -22.59
N THR A 586 73.44 0.53 -22.24
CA THR A 586 73.55 1.89 -22.81
C THR A 586 74.22 1.88 -24.19
N THR A 587 73.93 2.85 -25.08
CA THR A 587 74.97 3.68 -25.75
C THR A 587 74.44 4.84 -26.62
N THR A 588 75.34 5.78 -26.90
CA THR A 588 75.14 7.07 -27.60
C THR A 588 75.69 7.02 -29.04
N THR A 589 75.28 7.97 -29.91
CA THR A 589 76.15 8.76 -30.84
C THR A 589 75.78 8.81 -32.34
N ALA A 590 75.50 10.03 -32.81
CA ALA A 590 75.70 10.70 -34.12
C ALA A 590 75.38 10.06 -35.52
N ALA A 591 74.55 10.81 -36.26
CA ALA A 591 74.59 11.27 -37.67
C ALA A 591 75.52 10.58 -38.72
N PRO A 592 75.05 10.41 -39.99
CA PRO A 592 75.13 11.54 -40.95
C PRO A 592 73.97 11.74 -41.98
N THR A 593 73.73 13.02 -42.28
CA THR A 593 73.29 13.74 -43.51
C THR A 593 72.57 13.10 -44.74
N THR A 594 71.68 13.93 -45.35
CA THR A 594 71.34 14.10 -46.80
C THR A 594 70.53 13.00 -47.55
N THR A 595 69.60 13.25 -48.50
CA THR A 595 69.08 14.45 -49.24
C THR A 595 67.64 14.23 -49.76
N THR A 596 66.84 15.33 -49.87
CA THR A 596 65.66 15.67 -50.73
C THR A 596 65.04 14.57 -51.62
N ALA A 597 63.71 14.34 -51.70
CA ALA A 597 62.63 15.23 -52.21
C ALA A 597 61.23 14.58 -51.96
N LEU A 598 60.02 15.15 -52.20
CA LEU A 598 59.46 16.53 -52.30
C LEU A 598 57.91 16.41 -52.48
N PRO A 599 57.06 17.15 -51.74
CA PRO A 599 55.68 17.44 -52.14
C PRO A 599 55.47 18.94 -52.49
N THR A 600 54.66 19.22 -53.52
CA THR A 600 54.40 20.58 -54.01
C THR A 600 53.38 21.36 -53.17
N THR A 601 53.55 22.68 -53.12
CA THR A 601 52.82 23.65 -52.28
C THR A 601 51.94 24.60 -53.09
N THR A 602 50.87 25.12 -52.47
CA THR A 602 50.20 26.38 -52.84
C THR A 602 49.54 26.98 -51.57
N THR A 603 50.17 27.96 -50.90
CA THR A 603 49.83 29.42 -50.90
C THR A 603 48.54 29.74 -50.08
N ALA A 604 48.47 30.69 -49.13
CA ALA A 604 49.25 31.93 -48.92
C ALA A 604 49.59 32.23 -47.43
N ALA A 605 50.38 33.28 -47.19
CA ALA A 605 50.78 33.84 -45.89
C ALA A 605 50.28 35.32 -45.77
N PRO A 606 50.73 36.19 -44.83
CA PRO A 606 51.37 35.98 -43.52
C PRO A 606 50.75 36.86 -42.39
N THR A 607 51.11 36.62 -41.13
CA THR A 607 51.68 37.66 -40.23
C THR A 607 52.23 37.04 -38.93
N THR A 608 53.22 37.70 -38.34
CA THR A 608 54.13 37.12 -37.33
C THR A 608 54.22 38.05 -36.12
N THR A 609 54.30 37.50 -34.91
CA THR A 609 54.88 38.19 -33.75
C THR A 609 55.71 37.22 -32.92
N THR A 610 56.94 37.60 -32.59
CA THR A 610 57.96 36.73 -32.00
C THR A 610 58.69 37.45 -30.85
N ALA A 611 58.68 36.83 -29.65
CA ALA A 611 59.63 37.06 -28.55
C ALA A 611 59.67 38.50 -27.94
N LEU A 612 60.44 38.84 -26.89
CA LEU A 612 61.55 38.18 -26.16
C LEU A 612 61.40 38.46 -24.61
N PRO A 613 62.43 38.52 -23.73
CA PRO A 613 62.39 37.80 -22.44
C PRO A 613 62.32 38.71 -21.20
N THR A 614 62.16 38.12 -20.02
CA THR A 614 62.58 38.76 -18.76
C THR A 614 63.28 37.77 -17.84
N THR A 615 64.59 37.90 -17.71
CA THR A 615 65.38 37.37 -16.60
C THR A 615 65.22 38.26 -15.37
N THR A 616 65.07 37.66 -14.19
CA THR A 616 65.18 38.37 -12.90
C THR A 616 65.95 37.49 -11.91
N THR A 617 66.88 38.09 -11.17
CA THR A 617 67.85 37.39 -10.30
C THR A 617 67.81 37.96 -8.88
N ALA A 618 68.12 37.12 -7.88
CA ALA A 618 68.20 37.38 -6.43
C ALA A 618 66.84 37.55 -5.71
N ALA A 619 66.69 37.21 -4.43
CA ALA A 619 67.68 36.90 -3.40
C ALA A 619 67.30 35.62 -2.57
N PRO A 620 68.12 35.13 -1.62
CA PRO A 620 68.04 33.74 -1.15
C PRO A 620 67.04 33.50 -0.03
N THR A 621 66.48 32.29 0.01
CA THR A 621 65.90 31.70 1.23
C THR A 621 66.56 30.36 1.54
N THR A 622 67.30 30.35 2.65
CA THR A 622 67.87 29.17 3.29
C THR A 622 66.77 28.28 3.87
N THR A 623 66.94 26.97 3.77
CA THR A 623 66.30 26.02 4.70
C THR A 623 67.23 24.81 4.89
N THR A 624 67.96 24.81 6.01
CA THR A 624 68.74 23.65 6.48
C THR A 624 67.98 23.01 7.63
N ALA A 625 67.89 21.68 7.62
CA ALA A 625 67.16 20.91 8.63
C ALA A 625 67.94 20.73 9.94
N ALA A 626 67.22 20.40 11.03
CA ALA A 626 67.61 19.52 12.16
C ALA A 626 66.66 19.73 13.37
N PRO A 627 66.61 18.84 14.38
CA PRO A 627 67.16 17.47 14.45
C PRO A 627 66.12 16.39 14.86
N THR A 628 66.41 15.14 14.52
CA THR A 628 65.96 13.98 15.30
C THR A 628 67.07 13.57 16.29
N THR A 629 66.71 13.32 17.54
CA THR A 629 67.64 12.83 18.57
C THR A 629 67.61 11.31 18.69
N THR A 630 68.80 10.71 18.76
CA THR A 630 69.03 9.29 19.02
C THR A 630 69.77 9.13 20.34
N THR A 631 69.47 8.08 21.11
CA THR A 631 70.31 7.60 22.22
C THR A 631 70.26 6.08 22.20
N ALA A 632 71.40 5.41 22.44
CA ALA A 632 71.62 4.04 21.97
C ALA A 632 72.04 3.04 23.06
N ALA A 633 71.50 1.81 22.90
CA ALA A 633 72.10 0.50 23.24
C ALA A 633 72.32 0.15 24.75
N PRO A 634 72.51 -1.15 25.12
CA PRO A 634 72.67 -2.33 24.26
C PRO A 634 71.78 -3.57 24.53
N THR A 635 71.95 -4.53 23.62
CA THR A 635 71.35 -5.86 23.37
C THR A 635 71.44 -6.94 24.47
N THR A 636 70.51 -7.92 24.44
CA THR A 636 70.84 -9.33 24.07
C THR A 636 69.64 -10.23 23.65
N THR A 637 69.77 -10.77 22.43
CA THR A 637 69.39 -12.09 21.87
C THR A 637 68.56 -13.11 22.68
N THR A 638 67.59 -13.79 22.04
CA THR A 638 67.60 -15.26 21.71
C THR A 638 66.41 -15.66 20.83
N ALA A 639 66.56 -16.74 20.06
CA ALA A 639 65.72 -17.18 18.94
C ALA A 639 64.33 -17.74 19.31
N ALA A 640 63.43 -17.74 18.33
CA ALA A 640 62.23 -18.57 18.32
C ALA A 640 62.53 -19.98 17.75
N PRO A 641 62.07 -21.05 18.41
CA PRO A 641 61.89 -22.36 17.79
C PRO A 641 60.42 -22.63 17.43
N THR A 642 60.24 -23.63 16.57
CA THR A 642 59.01 -23.96 15.84
C THR A 642 58.09 -24.98 16.54
N THR A 643 56.93 -25.19 15.89
CA THR A 643 56.22 -26.49 15.69
C THR A 643 55.31 -27.10 16.77
N THR A 644 54.05 -27.24 16.35
CA THR A 644 53.26 -28.49 16.29
C THR A 644 52.54 -29.03 17.54
N THR A 645 51.24 -29.27 17.32
CA THR A 645 50.29 -30.00 18.16
C THR A 645 50.68 -31.48 18.35
N ALA A 646 50.64 -31.96 19.59
CA ALA A 646 50.47 -33.37 19.90
C ALA A 646 49.49 -33.52 21.07
N ALA A 647 48.46 -34.35 20.90
CA ALA A 647 47.60 -34.77 22.00
C ALA A 647 48.14 -36.07 22.59
N LEU A 648 48.12 -36.21 23.92
CA LEU A 648 47.71 -37.43 24.65
C LEU A 648 47.78 -37.22 26.17
N GLN A 649 46.78 -37.81 26.86
CA GLN A 649 46.78 -38.24 28.27
C GLN A 649 46.96 -37.20 29.40
N GLN A 650 45.90 -37.08 30.21
CA GLN A 650 45.98 -36.56 31.58
C GLN A 650 46.62 -37.59 32.52
N PRO A 651 47.49 -37.14 33.44
CA PRO A 651 47.62 -37.73 34.78
C PRO A 651 47.13 -36.75 35.87
N GLN A 652 46.73 -37.30 37.01
CA GLN A 652 46.12 -36.56 38.12
C GLN A 652 47.14 -35.96 39.12
N LEU A 653 46.61 -35.15 40.05
CA LEU A 653 47.11 -34.76 41.40
C LEU A 653 47.92 -33.44 41.50
N PRO A 654 47.84 -32.72 42.65
CA PRO A 654 46.80 -32.71 43.69
C PRO A 654 46.26 -31.30 44.00
N LEU A 655 44.96 -31.18 44.31
CA LEU A 655 44.40 -29.97 44.92
C LEU A 655 44.64 -30.00 46.44
N GLN A 656 45.34 -28.99 46.97
CA GLN A 656 45.27 -28.63 48.39
C GLN A 656 44.62 -27.25 48.54
N GLN A 657 43.47 -27.23 49.23
CA GLN A 657 42.77 -26.02 49.65
C GLN A 657 43.37 -25.49 50.96
N PRO A 658 43.55 -24.16 51.11
CA PRO A 658 43.51 -23.52 52.41
C PRO A 658 42.05 -23.43 52.88
N GLN A 659 41.73 -23.98 54.05
CA GLN A 659 40.39 -23.89 54.65
C GLN A 659 40.13 -22.48 55.19
N LEU A 660 38.94 -21.93 54.92
CA LEU A 660 38.34 -20.83 55.67
C LEU A 660 37.03 -21.35 56.31
N PRO A 661 36.85 -21.22 57.64
CA PRO A 661 35.73 -21.86 58.34
C PRO A 661 34.41 -21.11 58.14
N LEU A 662 33.35 -21.87 57.91
CA LEU A 662 31.96 -21.41 57.94
C LEU A 662 31.54 -21.06 59.36
N GLN A 663 31.11 -19.82 59.59
CA GLN A 663 30.20 -19.48 60.70
C GLN A 663 28.98 -18.73 60.16
N GLN A 664 27.80 -19.15 60.61
CA GLN A 664 26.51 -18.58 60.22
C GLN A 664 26.26 -17.25 60.95
N PRO A 665 25.76 -16.21 60.26
CA PRO A 665 25.19 -15.05 60.94
C PRO A 665 23.82 -15.41 61.53
N GLN A 666 23.68 -15.37 62.86
CA GLN A 666 22.37 -15.36 63.51
C GLN A 666 21.74 -13.97 63.36
N LEU A 667 20.60 -13.88 62.68
CA LEU A 667 19.78 -12.67 62.62
C LEU A 667 18.80 -12.62 63.82
N PRO A 668 18.64 -11.47 64.50
CA PRO A 668 17.71 -11.36 65.63
C PRO A 668 16.24 -11.46 65.21
N LEU A 669 15.46 -12.25 65.95
CA LEU A 669 14.00 -12.26 65.88
C LEU A 669 13.42 -10.96 66.45
N LEU A 670 12.80 -10.13 65.60
CA LEU A 670 11.90 -9.06 66.01
C LEU A 670 10.52 -9.27 65.38
N GLN A 671 9.53 -9.56 66.23
CA GLN A 671 8.14 -9.73 65.83
C GLN A 671 7.47 -8.37 65.60
N PRO A 672 6.72 -8.18 64.50
CA PRO A 672 5.77 -7.08 64.40
C PRO A 672 4.49 -7.42 65.18
N GLN A 673 4.26 -6.74 66.31
CA GLN A 673 2.97 -6.79 67.00
C GLN A 673 1.95 -5.90 66.27
N LEU A 674 0.92 -6.49 65.66
CA LEU A 674 -0.29 -5.75 65.27
C LEU A 674 -1.17 -5.49 66.51
N PRO A 675 -1.65 -4.26 66.75
CA PRO A 675 -2.75 -4.02 67.66
C PRO A 675 -4.08 -4.50 67.04
N LEU A 676 -4.79 -5.35 67.76
CA LEU A 676 -6.20 -5.66 67.47
C LEU A 676 -7.07 -4.42 67.73
N GLN A 677 -7.73 -3.91 66.68
CA GLN A 677 -8.97 -3.13 66.84
C GLN A 677 -10.08 -3.74 66.00
N GLN A 678 -11.23 -3.95 66.63
CA GLN A 678 -12.43 -4.51 66.02
C GLN A 678 -13.16 -3.44 65.20
N PRO A 679 -13.63 -3.74 63.97
CA PRO A 679 -14.64 -2.92 63.32
C PRO A 679 -16.01 -3.22 63.95
N GLN A 680 -16.64 -2.21 64.57
CA GLN A 680 -18.03 -2.31 64.97
C GLN A 680 -18.94 -2.27 63.73
N LEU A 681 -19.83 -3.26 63.59
CA LEU A 681 -20.96 -3.15 62.67
C LEU A 681 -21.88 -2.01 63.12
N LEU A 682 -22.24 -1.12 62.20
CA LEU A 682 -23.46 -0.33 62.31
C LEU A 682 -24.39 -0.71 61.17
N LEU A 683 -25.54 -1.30 61.50
CA LEU A 683 -26.61 -1.52 60.52
C LEU A 683 -27.21 -0.16 60.13
N GLN A 684 -27.39 0.07 58.83
CA GLN A 684 -28.48 0.90 58.33
C GLN A 684 -29.26 0.12 57.27
N GLN A 685 -30.56 -0.01 57.51
CA GLN A 685 -31.50 -0.66 56.62
C GLN A 685 -31.99 0.32 55.54
N PRO A 686 -32.35 -0.15 54.34
CA PRO A 686 -33.06 0.67 53.37
C PRO A 686 -34.54 0.78 53.75
N GLN A 687 -35.10 1.99 53.78
CA GLN A 687 -36.55 2.19 53.75
C GLN A 687 -36.99 2.81 52.41
N LEU A 688 -37.93 2.11 51.78
CA LEU A 688 -38.68 2.53 50.60
C LEU A 688 -39.95 3.26 51.07
N LEU A 689 -40.23 4.47 50.56
CA LEU A 689 -41.61 4.96 50.50
C LEU A 689 -41.84 6.02 49.40
N LEU A 690 -43.06 5.95 48.86
CA LEU A 690 -43.54 6.50 47.60
C LEU A 690 -43.92 8.01 47.59
N GLN A 691 -44.03 8.53 46.34
CA GLN A 691 -44.99 9.54 45.85
C GLN A 691 -44.80 11.06 46.16
N GLN A 692 -44.45 11.82 45.10
CA GLN A 692 -45.21 12.91 44.42
C GLN A 692 -46.33 13.72 45.14
N PRO A 693 -46.74 14.92 44.63
CA PRO A 693 -46.07 15.92 43.76
C PRO A 693 -46.37 17.42 44.13
N GLN A 694 -45.98 18.38 43.27
CA GLN A 694 -46.44 19.81 43.22
C GLN A 694 -45.94 20.73 44.38
N HIS A 695 -45.85 22.07 44.29
CA HIS A 695 -46.25 23.06 43.27
C HIS A 695 -45.40 24.37 43.37
N GLN A 696 -45.45 25.23 42.34
CA GLN A 696 -45.35 26.73 42.35
C GLN A 696 -44.31 27.43 43.26
N ALA A 697 -43.28 28.12 42.73
CA ALA A 697 -43.29 29.43 42.03
C ALA A 697 -43.20 30.66 42.94
N LEU A 698 -42.06 31.38 42.86
CA LEU A 698 -41.95 32.84 42.73
C LEU A 698 -40.50 33.24 42.37
#